data_AF-A0A3Q3VW94-F1
#
_entry.id   AF-A0A3Q3VW94-F1
#
_cell.length_a   1.000
_cell.length_b   1.000
_cell.length_c   1.000
_cell.angle_alpha   90.00
_cell.angle_beta   90.00
_cell.angle_gamma   90.00
#
_symmetry.space_group_name_H-M   'P 1'
#
loop_
_entity.id
_entity.type
_entity.pdbx_description
1 polymer ?
#
loop_
_entity_poly.entity_id
_entity_poly.type
_entity_poly.pdbx_seq_one_letter_code
_entity_poly.pdbx_strand_id
1 'polypeptide(L)'
;MLAYNFILQLYSFPKSHLVTSQSRIVHLTAYSPFSFSFPWLAQACSINSISHRKQKCKSSIFFIVVNEFCERFSYYGMRAVLVLYLKYFLGWDDDLATTIYHTFVALCYLTPILGAIIADSWLGKFKTIVYLSIVYTLGQVILAVSAIHDITDKNKDGTPDDITLHIALSMVGLLLIALGTGGIKPCVAAFGGDQFQDHQEKQRSTFFSIFYLSINAGSLLSTLITPILKAQECGIHSKQQCYPLAFGVPAALMFVALIVFIVGSPMYNKTAPQGNIMVKVCKCIWFAIKNRFRHRSSNYPKRTHWMDWADEKYDKLLIAQVKMVLKVLFLYIPLPMFWALFDQQGSRWTLQATTLDGRITVNPILILILVPIMDSLIYPLIKKCKLNFTSLKRMTVGMLLAALAFVAAGLLQIEIEKTLPKFPGSNEGQAKFLNMVNRTLDISTGSTQFALEPFEANDYLTFEDSFSMTLGTNASYAVTVMDGARHTIAIIEDGHIPRHLMFKDITAKPEKGANAVRIFNGYGSVLNVTVGEQNFEKIVSNNISEYVMVNQGEATYHIKDDAGHKCDYTQKLGFGSSLTLVIKPDFAFGELKGDTIRGAPSNMKSVLQAGWLLTVAVGNIIVLIVAEAATLEDQWAEYILFASLLVVVSIVFAVMAYFYTYIDPTKIEAQFAELEPEEKNKQVNLKVSKKELVEQRNEVRRRSDSSVAEDNSHQMSEL
;
A
#
# COMPACT_ATOMS: atom_id res chain seq x y z
N MET A 1 31.01 -7.51 -6.08
CA MET A 1 31.92 -6.83 -5.13
C MET A 1 31.18 -5.98 -4.09
N LEU A 2 30.59 -4.82 -4.38
CA LEU A 2 30.00 -3.97 -3.32
C LEU A 2 28.96 -4.68 -2.42
N ALA A 3 28.07 -5.49 -2.99
CA ALA A 3 27.13 -6.32 -2.21
C ALA A 3 27.82 -7.38 -1.31
N TYR A 4 29.00 -7.87 -1.70
CA TYR A 4 29.79 -8.85 -0.95
C TYR A 4 30.46 -8.21 0.28
N ASN A 5 30.98 -6.99 0.13
CA ASN A 5 31.58 -6.26 1.24
C ASN A 5 30.53 -5.81 2.27
N PHE A 6 29.30 -5.51 1.85
CA PHE A 6 28.18 -5.22 2.76
C PHE A 6 27.76 -6.46 3.57
N ILE A 7 27.83 -7.66 2.97
CA ILE A 7 27.61 -8.94 3.67
C ILE A 7 28.71 -9.20 4.71
N LEU A 8 29.98 -8.91 4.38
CA LEU A 8 31.11 -9.09 5.31
C LEU A 8 31.05 -8.14 6.53
N GLN A 9 30.57 -6.90 6.36
CA GLN A 9 30.38 -5.97 7.49
C GLN A 9 29.26 -6.41 8.44
N LEU A 10 28.25 -7.17 7.96
CA LEU A 10 27.20 -7.75 8.81
C LEU A 10 27.65 -8.99 9.60
N TYR A 11 28.81 -9.58 9.28
CA TYR A 11 29.33 -10.81 9.91
C TYR A 11 30.39 -10.57 11.00
N SER A 12 30.76 -9.31 11.28
CA SER A 12 32.00 -8.97 11.99
C SER A 12 31.79 -8.31 13.37
N PHE A 13 31.21 -9.04 14.33
CA PHE A 13 31.37 -8.78 15.77
C PHE A 13 31.41 -10.10 16.57
N PRO A 14 32.49 -10.39 17.33
CA PRO A 14 32.68 -11.70 17.98
C PRO A 14 31.97 -11.83 19.33
N LYS A 15 31.74 -13.08 19.76
CA LYS A 15 31.22 -13.43 21.10
C LYS A 15 32.37 -13.60 22.14
N SER A 16 31.98 -13.43 23.41
CA SER A 16 32.57 -14.02 24.65
C SER A 16 34.06 -13.77 24.97
N HIS A 17 34.32 -13.15 26.12
CA HIS A 17 34.76 -13.89 27.33
C HIS A 17 34.56 -13.10 28.64
N LEU A 18 34.96 -13.70 29.77
CA LEU A 18 34.48 -13.44 31.14
C LEU A 18 35.09 -12.23 31.88
N VAL A 19 34.27 -11.67 32.78
CA VAL A 19 34.57 -11.26 34.18
C VAL A 19 35.94 -10.63 34.51
N THR A 20 35.91 -9.39 34.99
CA THR A 20 36.65 -8.99 36.23
C THR A 20 36.09 -7.68 36.79
N SER A 21 36.26 -7.47 38.10
CA SER A 21 35.89 -6.23 38.80
C SER A 21 37.08 -5.26 38.82
N GLN A 22 36.87 -4.00 38.45
CA GLN A 22 37.35 -2.83 39.19
C GLN A 22 36.84 -1.50 38.64
N SER A 23 36.71 -0.51 39.54
CA SER A 23 36.17 0.82 39.26
C SER A 23 37.15 1.74 38.53
N ARG A 24 36.72 2.40 37.44
CA ARG A 24 37.33 3.65 36.96
C ARG A 24 36.28 4.64 36.46
N ILE A 25 36.42 5.89 36.87
CA ILE A 25 35.63 7.03 36.40
C ILE A 25 36.14 7.43 35.01
N VAL A 26 35.22 7.70 34.07
CA VAL A 26 35.53 8.25 32.74
C VAL A 26 34.63 9.46 32.52
N HIS A 27 35.21 10.58 32.07
CA HIS A 27 34.47 11.81 31.85
C HIS A 27 33.54 11.71 30.63
N LEU A 28 32.29 12.11 30.80
CA LEU A 28 31.37 12.43 29.70
C LEU A 28 31.79 13.76 29.06
N THR A 29 32.20 13.73 27.80
CA THR A 29 32.24 14.90 26.92
C THR A 29 31.20 14.74 25.81
N ALA A 30 30.44 15.80 25.55
CA ALA A 30 29.30 15.74 24.64
C ALA A 30 29.75 15.66 23.17
N TYR A 31 29.26 14.65 22.44
CA TYR A 31 29.31 14.61 20.98
C TYR A 31 27.95 14.96 20.38
N SER A 32 27.97 15.78 19.32
CA SER A 32 26.79 16.27 18.61
C SER A 32 26.09 15.19 17.79
N PRO A 33 24.75 15.13 17.77
CA PRO A 33 24.01 14.29 16.83
C PRO A 33 24.05 14.85 15.39
N PHE A 34 23.60 14.03 14.44
CA PHE A 34 23.44 14.31 13.00
C PHE A 34 24.71 14.50 12.15
N SER A 35 25.11 13.41 11.48
CA SER A 35 25.90 13.44 10.23
C SER A 35 25.63 12.18 9.39
N PHE A 36 24.39 12.00 8.92
CA PHE A 36 24.02 10.95 7.95
C PHE A 36 24.55 11.27 6.54
N SER A 37 25.85 11.09 6.35
CA SER A 37 26.50 11.19 5.04
C SER A 37 26.20 9.93 4.21
N PHE A 38 25.41 10.06 3.14
CA PHE A 38 25.15 9.00 2.15
C PHE A 38 26.13 9.10 0.96
N PRO A 39 27.26 8.35 0.92
CA PRO A 39 28.34 8.64 -0.03
C PRO A 39 27.94 8.36 -1.49
N TRP A 40 27.11 7.33 -1.70
CA TRP A 40 26.60 6.94 -3.01
C TRP A 40 25.73 8.00 -3.71
N LEU A 41 25.05 8.89 -2.96
CA LEU A 41 24.32 10.02 -3.55
C LEU A 41 25.27 11.09 -4.09
N ALA A 42 26.41 11.33 -3.42
CA ALA A 42 27.46 12.21 -3.95
C ALA A 42 28.16 11.57 -5.16
N GLN A 43 28.45 10.26 -5.10
CA GLN A 43 29.05 9.50 -6.20
C GLN A 43 28.20 9.56 -7.49
N ALA A 44 26.87 9.51 -7.38
CA ALA A 44 25.95 9.48 -8.52
C ALA A 44 25.99 10.74 -9.40
N CYS A 45 26.29 11.91 -8.83
CA CYS A 45 26.53 13.15 -9.61
C CYS A 45 27.97 13.26 -10.17
N SER A 46 28.82 12.24 -9.98
CA SER A 46 30.27 12.29 -10.22
C SER A 46 30.81 11.12 -11.06
N ILE A 47 30.12 10.74 -12.15
CA ILE A 47 30.59 9.71 -13.09
C ILE A 47 30.71 10.25 -14.53
N ASN A 48 31.95 10.39 -14.97
CA ASN A 48 32.49 10.44 -16.34
C ASN A 48 31.89 11.42 -17.37
N SER A 49 32.61 12.54 -17.57
CA SER A 49 32.88 13.05 -18.92
C SER A 49 34.31 13.60 -19.04
N ILE A 50 35.16 12.93 -19.84
CA ILE A 50 36.51 13.40 -20.18
C ILE A 50 36.39 14.40 -21.35
N SER A 51 36.01 15.65 -21.05
CA SER A 51 36.12 16.83 -21.94
C SER A 51 35.82 18.13 -21.19
N HIS A 52 36.17 19.29 -21.77
CA HIS A 52 36.17 20.59 -21.12
C HIS A 52 34.77 21.23 -20.90
N ARG A 53 34.07 20.82 -19.84
CA ARG A 53 33.39 21.72 -18.88
C ARG A 53 32.77 20.97 -17.68
N LYS A 54 33.03 21.44 -16.45
CA LYS A 54 32.34 20.95 -15.23
C LYS A 54 30.91 21.53 -15.16
N GLN A 55 29.99 20.94 -15.92
CA GLN A 55 28.56 21.24 -15.81
C GLN A 55 28.05 20.78 -14.44
N LYS A 56 27.90 21.71 -13.48
CA LYS A 56 27.52 21.37 -12.10
C LYS A 56 26.15 20.64 -12.07
N CYS A 57 26.14 19.41 -11.55
CA CYS A 57 24.92 18.73 -11.11
C CYS A 57 24.17 19.70 -10.17
N LYS A 58 22.94 20.12 -10.50
CA LYS A 58 22.24 21.15 -9.71
C LYS A 58 21.90 20.58 -8.33
N SER A 59 22.45 21.13 -7.26
CA SER A 59 22.19 20.67 -5.88
C SER A 59 20.71 20.72 -5.49
N SER A 60 19.88 21.50 -6.20
CA SER A 60 18.41 21.50 -6.07
C SER A 60 17.79 20.11 -6.24
N ILE A 61 18.37 19.25 -7.08
CA ILE A 61 17.87 17.89 -7.34
C ILE A 61 17.88 17.03 -6.07
N PHE A 62 18.90 17.19 -5.21
CA PHE A 62 19.05 16.44 -3.97
C PHE A 62 17.85 16.66 -3.03
N PHE A 63 17.45 17.92 -2.84
CA PHE A 63 16.31 18.27 -1.98
C PHE A 63 14.99 17.65 -2.47
N ILE A 64 14.79 17.56 -3.80
CA ILE A 64 13.59 16.91 -4.39
C ILE A 64 13.60 15.40 -4.16
N VAL A 65 14.75 14.73 -4.35
CA VAL A 65 14.88 13.28 -4.14
C VAL A 65 14.71 12.90 -2.66
N VAL A 66 15.26 13.69 -1.73
CA VAL A 66 15.08 13.48 -0.29
C VAL A 66 13.63 13.75 0.14
N ASN A 67 12.99 14.80 -0.39
CA ASN A 67 11.56 15.05 -0.16
C ASN A 67 10.70 13.86 -0.62
N GLU A 68 10.91 13.34 -1.84
CA GLU A 68 10.15 12.19 -2.34
C GLU A 68 10.42 10.92 -1.52
N PHE A 69 11.66 10.69 -1.08
CA PHE A 69 11.98 9.56 -0.19
C PHE A 69 11.19 9.62 1.13
N CYS A 70 11.25 10.78 1.82
CA CYS A 70 10.60 10.96 3.11
C CYS A 70 9.07 10.96 3.01
N GLU A 71 8.50 11.58 1.98
CA GLU A 71 7.05 11.56 1.73
C GLU A 71 6.56 10.15 1.37
N ARG A 72 7.31 9.38 0.57
CA ARG A 72 6.93 8.00 0.22
C ARG A 72 7.08 7.05 1.40
N PHE A 73 8.09 7.24 2.25
CA PHE A 73 8.17 6.57 3.54
C PHE A 73 6.92 6.89 4.39
N SER A 74 6.58 8.18 4.51
CA SER A 74 5.43 8.63 5.30
C SER A 74 4.10 8.03 4.81
N TYR A 75 3.89 8.03 3.49
CA TYR A 75 2.69 7.50 2.85
C TYR A 75 2.56 5.98 3.00
N TYR A 76 3.58 5.22 2.61
CA TYR A 76 3.51 3.75 2.61
C TYR A 76 3.60 3.15 4.02
N GLY A 77 4.30 3.80 4.96
CA GLY A 77 4.39 3.36 6.34
C GLY A 77 3.05 3.45 7.06
N MET A 78 2.43 4.64 7.04
CA MET A 78 1.10 4.85 7.59
C MET A 78 0.07 3.91 6.93
N ARG A 79 0.05 3.85 5.58
CA ARG A 79 -0.87 2.97 4.82
C ARG A 79 -0.69 1.48 5.14
N ALA A 80 0.50 1.03 5.55
CA ALA A 80 0.77 -0.38 5.89
C ALA A 80 0.20 -0.83 7.24
N VAL A 81 -0.04 0.09 8.18
CA VAL A 81 -0.64 -0.22 9.49
C VAL A 81 -2.07 0.30 9.65
N LEU A 82 -2.56 1.10 8.68
CA LEU A 82 -3.87 1.76 8.77
C LEU A 82 -5.04 0.79 8.97
N VAL A 83 -5.17 -0.28 8.16
CA VAL A 83 -6.29 -1.23 8.33
C VAL A 83 -6.26 -1.94 9.69
N LEU A 84 -5.06 -2.19 10.24
CA LEU A 84 -4.86 -2.78 11.56
C LEU A 84 -5.22 -1.80 12.69
N TYR A 85 -5.03 -0.49 12.48
CA TYR A 85 -5.50 0.57 13.38
C TYR A 85 -7.04 0.67 13.36
N LEU A 86 -7.65 0.71 12.18
CA LEU A 86 -9.11 0.73 12.06
C LEU A 86 -9.75 -0.47 12.78
N LYS A 87 -9.21 -1.68 12.59
CA LYS A 87 -9.65 -2.90 13.29
C LYS A 87 -9.34 -2.90 14.79
N TYR A 88 -8.06 -2.96 15.16
CA TYR A 88 -7.62 -3.24 16.54
C TYR A 88 -7.45 -2.01 17.45
N PHE A 89 -7.76 -0.80 16.98
CA PHE A 89 -7.74 0.42 17.80
C PHE A 89 -9.10 1.11 17.81
N LEU A 90 -9.73 1.32 16.65
CA LEU A 90 -11.08 1.91 16.58
C LEU A 90 -12.21 0.88 16.78
N GLY A 91 -11.89 -0.41 16.87
CA GLY A 91 -12.84 -1.48 17.18
C GLY A 91 -13.79 -1.81 16.02
N TRP A 92 -13.41 -1.51 14.78
CA TRP A 92 -14.24 -1.77 13.60
C TRP A 92 -14.04 -3.18 13.04
N ASP A 93 -15.09 -3.73 12.45
CA ASP A 93 -15.05 -4.99 11.72
C ASP A 93 -14.22 -4.90 10.42
N ASP A 94 -13.98 -6.06 9.82
CA ASP A 94 -13.10 -6.21 8.66
C ASP A 94 -13.66 -5.56 7.38
N ASP A 95 -14.97 -5.34 7.29
CA ASP A 95 -15.64 -4.74 6.15
C ASP A 95 -15.65 -3.21 6.25
N LEU A 96 -15.98 -2.65 7.43
CA LEU A 96 -15.91 -1.22 7.71
C LEU A 96 -14.46 -0.71 7.69
N ALA A 97 -13.51 -1.47 8.26
CA ALA A 97 -12.09 -1.15 8.17
C ALA A 97 -11.60 -1.16 6.71
N THR A 98 -12.03 -2.13 5.89
CA THR A 98 -11.72 -2.20 4.46
C THR A 98 -12.37 -1.06 3.67
N THR A 99 -13.62 -0.72 3.99
CA THR A 99 -14.42 0.36 3.38
C THR A 99 -13.79 1.73 3.59
N ILE A 100 -13.44 2.08 4.83
CA ILE A 100 -12.80 3.37 5.15
C ILE A 100 -11.37 3.42 4.58
N TYR A 101 -10.64 2.30 4.57
CA TYR A 101 -9.33 2.20 3.92
C TYR A 101 -9.41 2.50 2.41
N HIS A 102 -10.31 1.84 1.67
CA HIS A 102 -10.47 2.08 0.23
C HIS A 102 -11.07 3.45 -0.08
N THR A 103 -11.93 4.00 0.78
CA THR A 103 -12.40 5.39 0.69
C THR A 103 -11.24 6.38 0.82
N PHE A 104 -10.37 6.21 1.82
CA PHE A 104 -9.16 7.01 1.99
C PHE A 104 -8.21 6.91 0.77
N VAL A 105 -8.00 5.70 0.24
CA VAL A 105 -7.18 5.51 -0.96
C VAL A 105 -7.84 6.16 -2.19
N ALA A 106 -9.14 6.00 -2.40
CA ALA A 106 -9.86 6.64 -3.50
C ALA A 106 -9.69 8.18 -3.46
N LEU A 107 -9.84 8.80 -2.28
CA LEU A 107 -9.59 10.23 -2.08
C LEU A 107 -8.13 10.61 -2.40
N CYS A 108 -7.14 9.85 -1.89
CA CYS A 108 -5.70 10.05 -2.16
C CYS A 108 -5.28 9.99 -3.64
N TYR A 109 -6.15 9.46 -4.50
CA TYR A 109 -5.94 9.26 -5.93
C TYR A 109 -6.91 10.07 -6.80
N LEU A 110 -7.98 10.65 -6.22
CA LEU A 110 -8.91 11.61 -6.85
C LEU A 110 -8.47 13.08 -6.68
N THR A 111 -7.98 13.45 -5.48
CA THR A 111 -7.47 14.81 -5.18
C THR A 111 -6.25 15.28 -6.02
N PRO A 112 -5.43 14.44 -6.69
CA PRO A 112 -4.47 14.89 -7.70
C PRO A 112 -5.05 15.82 -8.77
N ILE A 113 -6.33 15.65 -9.16
CA ILE A 113 -6.99 16.52 -10.14
C ILE A 113 -7.07 17.96 -9.60
N LEU A 114 -7.41 18.12 -8.32
CA LEU A 114 -7.46 19.42 -7.63
C LEU A 114 -6.06 20.02 -7.50
N GLY A 115 -5.06 19.23 -7.10
CA GLY A 115 -3.67 19.68 -6.98
C GLY A 115 -3.09 20.21 -8.29
N ALA A 116 -3.29 19.48 -9.40
CA ALA A 116 -2.89 19.92 -10.74
C ALA A 116 -3.60 21.23 -11.16
N ILE A 117 -4.91 21.33 -10.93
CA ILE A 117 -5.69 22.54 -11.19
C ILE A 117 -5.13 23.74 -10.40
N ILE A 118 -4.84 23.58 -9.11
CA ILE A 118 -4.32 24.66 -8.25
C ILE A 118 -2.90 25.10 -8.68
N ALA A 119 -2.04 24.13 -9.02
CA ALA A 119 -0.69 24.39 -9.52
C ALA A 119 -0.66 25.13 -10.86
N ASP A 120 -1.43 24.68 -11.85
CA ASP A 120 -1.40 25.24 -13.21
C ASP A 120 -2.21 26.54 -13.35
N SER A 121 -3.18 26.80 -12.44
CA SER A 121 -4.05 27.98 -12.51
C SER A 121 -3.58 29.16 -11.66
N TRP A 122 -3.22 28.91 -10.40
CA TRP A 122 -3.18 29.97 -9.37
C TRP A 122 -1.83 30.08 -8.65
N LEU A 123 -1.35 28.97 -8.07
CA LEU A 123 -0.23 29.04 -7.11
C LEU A 123 1.14 28.74 -7.75
N GLY A 124 1.17 27.96 -8.83
CA GLY A 124 2.41 27.40 -9.39
C GLY A 124 2.89 26.18 -8.59
N LYS A 125 3.44 25.19 -9.31
CA LYS A 125 3.88 23.88 -8.78
C LYS A 125 4.59 23.96 -7.42
N PHE A 126 5.59 24.84 -7.28
CA PHE A 126 6.34 25.02 -6.03
C PHE A 126 5.46 25.41 -4.83
N LYS A 127 4.59 26.41 -4.96
CA LYS A 127 3.72 26.84 -3.85
C LYS A 127 2.68 25.78 -3.52
N THR A 128 2.10 25.13 -4.54
CA THR A 128 1.15 24.02 -4.34
C THR A 128 1.79 22.88 -3.53
N ILE A 129 3.04 22.50 -3.84
CA ILE A 129 3.77 21.48 -3.08
C ILE A 129 3.94 21.94 -1.62
N VAL A 130 4.39 23.17 -1.37
CA VAL A 130 4.59 23.67 0.01
C VAL A 130 3.27 23.70 0.80
N TYR A 131 2.21 24.32 0.29
CA TYR A 131 0.95 24.45 1.03
C TYR A 131 0.26 23.10 1.28
N LEU A 132 0.25 22.20 0.29
CA LEU A 132 -0.37 20.88 0.46
C LEU A 132 0.49 19.93 1.30
N SER A 133 1.82 20.07 1.31
CA SER A 133 2.68 19.37 2.28
C SER A 133 2.50 19.87 3.72
N ILE A 134 2.14 21.14 3.94
CA ILE A 134 1.71 21.63 5.27
C ILE A 134 0.41 20.95 5.69
N VAL A 135 -0.61 20.93 4.82
CA VAL A 135 -1.89 20.24 5.08
C VAL A 135 -1.69 18.74 5.35
N TYR A 136 -0.83 18.07 4.58
CA TYR A 136 -0.46 16.68 4.80
C TYR A 136 0.21 16.48 6.17
N THR A 137 1.18 17.33 6.52
CA THR A 137 1.90 17.24 7.80
C THR A 137 0.93 17.41 8.98
N LEU A 138 0.00 18.38 8.91
CA LEU A 138 -1.05 18.55 9.91
C LEU A 138 -1.96 17.32 10.02
N GLY A 139 -2.37 16.73 8.89
CA GLY A 139 -3.15 15.49 8.89
C GLY A 139 -2.42 14.30 9.52
N GLN A 140 -1.13 14.12 9.24
CA GLN A 140 -0.29 13.09 9.88
C GLN A 140 -0.12 13.32 11.39
N VAL A 141 0.04 14.58 11.82
CA VAL A 141 0.12 14.91 13.26
C VAL A 141 -1.21 14.64 13.96
N ILE A 142 -2.34 15.00 13.36
CA ILE A 142 -3.68 14.72 13.91
C ILE A 142 -3.92 13.21 14.02
N LEU A 143 -3.53 12.42 13.01
CA LEU A 143 -3.63 10.95 13.04
C LEU A 143 -2.67 10.29 14.04
N ALA A 144 -1.49 10.87 14.28
CA ALA A 144 -0.59 10.41 15.33
C ALA A 144 -1.11 10.72 16.74
N VAL A 145 -1.77 11.87 16.91
CA VAL A 145 -2.46 12.26 18.17
C VAL A 145 -3.69 11.39 18.41
N SER A 146 -4.49 11.07 17.38
CA SER A 146 -5.67 10.21 17.51
C SER A 146 -5.35 8.76 17.90
N ALA A 147 -4.07 8.36 17.91
CA ALA A 147 -3.61 7.05 18.34
C ALA A 147 -3.17 6.97 19.81
N ILE A 148 -3.19 8.06 20.58
CA ILE A 148 -2.69 8.08 21.98
C ILE A 148 -3.84 7.78 22.95
N HIS A 149 -3.85 6.58 23.56
CA HIS A 149 -4.88 6.16 24.53
C HIS A 149 -5.05 7.18 25.68
N ASP A 150 -3.92 7.60 26.26
CA ASP A 150 -3.78 8.53 27.39
C ASP A 150 -4.44 9.93 27.21
N ILE A 151 -5.05 10.22 26.05
CA ILE A 151 -5.83 11.45 25.80
C ILE A 151 -7.26 11.35 26.34
N THR A 152 -7.88 10.17 26.26
CA THR A 152 -9.25 9.95 26.77
C THR A 152 -9.33 8.96 27.92
N ASP A 153 -8.34 8.07 28.05
CA ASP A 153 -8.16 7.20 29.21
C ASP A 153 -7.92 8.03 30.50
N LYS A 154 -8.98 8.26 31.27
CA LYS A 154 -8.96 8.90 32.58
C LYS A 154 -8.82 7.90 33.71
N ASN A 155 -9.30 6.68 33.48
CA ASN A 155 -9.40 5.62 34.49
C ASN A 155 -8.04 4.90 34.70
N LYS A 156 -7.18 4.91 33.67
CA LYS A 156 -5.82 4.37 33.56
C LYS A 156 -5.69 2.86 33.38
N ASP A 157 -6.74 2.20 32.90
CA ASP A 157 -6.72 0.77 32.53
C ASP A 157 -6.03 0.50 31.17
N GLY A 158 -5.78 1.54 30.37
CA GLY A 158 -5.18 1.42 29.04
C GLY A 158 -6.18 1.30 27.89
N THR A 159 -7.45 1.60 28.10
CA THR A 159 -8.50 1.68 27.08
C THR A 159 -9.06 3.12 26.96
N PRO A 160 -9.41 3.59 25.75
CA PRO A 160 -9.98 4.94 25.58
C PRO A 160 -11.41 5.05 26.14
N ASP A 161 -11.62 5.82 27.23
CA ASP A 161 -12.97 6.06 27.78
C ASP A 161 -13.93 6.75 26.77
N ASP A 162 -13.40 7.49 25.79
CA ASP A 162 -14.18 8.11 24.70
C ASP A 162 -13.57 7.84 23.31
N ILE A 163 -13.94 6.70 22.73
CA ILE A 163 -13.55 6.32 21.36
C ILE A 163 -14.04 7.32 20.29
N THR A 164 -15.07 8.13 20.57
CA THR A 164 -15.66 9.08 19.62
C THR A 164 -14.65 10.15 19.20
N LEU A 165 -13.86 10.65 20.15
CA LEU A 165 -12.80 11.63 19.88
C LEU A 165 -11.71 11.02 18.98
N HIS A 166 -11.33 9.77 19.23
CA HIS A 166 -10.34 9.05 18.42
C HIS A 166 -10.82 8.84 16.99
N ILE A 167 -12.08 8.44 16.80
CA ILE A 167 -12.71 8.32 15.47
C ILE A 167 -12.73 9.68 14.76
N ALA A 168 -13.22 10.73 15.42
CA ALA A 168 -13.35 12.07 14.83
C ALA A 168 -12.00 12.65 14.39
N LEU A 169 -10.98 12.59 15.26
CA LEU A 169 -9.62 13.01 14.92
C LEU A 169 -9.03 12.16 13.79
N SER A 170 -9.24 10.84 13.79
CA SER A 170 -8.77 9.95 12.72
C SER A 170 -9.35 10.31 11.37
N MET A 171 -10.65 10.55 11.28
CA MET A 171 -11.31 10.88 10.00
C MET A 171 -10.87 12.25 9.47
N VAL A 172 -10.70 13.25 10.36
CA VAL A 172 -10.13 14.56 9.97
C VAL A 172 -8.68 14.42 9.52
N GLY A 173 -7.87 13.63 10.23
CA GLY A 173 -6.48 13.34 9.87
C GLY A 173 -6.36 12.69 8.49
N LEU A 174 -7.12 11.63 8.23
CA LEU A 174 -7.15 10.92 6.95
C LEU A 174 -7.63 11.81 5.80
N LEU A 175 -8.63 12.66 6.01
CA LEU A 175 -9.10 13.62 4.99
C LEU A 175 -8.01 14.64 4.63
N LEU A 176 -7.34 15.22 5.63
CA LEU A 176 -6.24 16.17 5.42
C LEU A 176 -5.03 15.51 4.74
N ILE A 177 -4.69 14.26 5.13
CA ILE A 177 -3.68 13.44 4.45
C ILE A 177 -4.05 13.24 2.98
N ALA A 178 -5.30 12.85 2.68
CA ALA A 178 -5.74 12.56 1.32
C ALA A 178 -5.74 13.78 0.40
N LEU A 179 -6.12 14.95 0.92
CA LEU A 179 -5.99 16.24 0.22
C LEU A 179 -4.51 16.57 -0.02
N GLY A 180 -3.67 16.39 1.00
CA GLY A 180 -2.23 16.64 0.98
C GLY A 180 -1.46 15.77 -0.02
N THR A 181 -1.34 14.46 0.25
CA THR A 181 -0.55 13.53 -0.59
C THR A 181 -1.07 13.49 -2.03
N GLY A 182 -2.38 13.50 -2.23
CA GLY A 182 -2.94 13.43 -3.58
C GLY A 182 -2.63 14.68 -4.39
N GLY A 183 -2.82 15.88 -3.82
CA GLY A 183 -2.55 17.11 -4.55
C GLY A 183 -1.07 17.40 -4.83
N ILE A 184 -0.12 16.84 -4.06
CA ILE A 184 1.32 16.94 -4.37
C ILE A 184 1.80 15.91 -5.42
N LYS A 185 1.18 14.71 -5.51
CA LYS A 185 1.57 13.64 -6.45
C LYS A 185 1.77 14.06 -7.92
N PRO A 186 0.92 14.89 -8.56
CA PRO A 186 1.15 15.35 -9.93
C PRO A 186 2.20 16.46 -10.01
N CYS A 187 2.40 17.21 -8.92
CA CYS A 187 3.25 18.40 -8.87
C CYS A 187 4.74 18.04 -8.71
N VAL A 188 5.10 17.14 -7.79
CA VAL A 188 6.52 16.89 -7.41
C VAL A 188 7.33 16.31 -8.58
N ALA A 189 6.81 15.27 -9.24
CA ALA A 189 7.50 14.64 -10.37
C ALA A 189 7.67 15.59 -11.57
N ALA A 190 6.67 16.43 -11.85
CA ALA A 190 6.74 17.47 -12.87
C ALA A 190 7.77 18.57 -12.49
N PHE A 191 7.73 19.04 -11.25
CA PHE A 191 8.65 20.06 -10.73
C PHE A 191 10.12 19.60 -10.72
N GLY A 192 10.36 18.32 -10.48
CA GLY A 192 11.68 17.69 -10.66
C GLY A 192 12.14 17.69 -12.13
N GLY A 193 11.23 17.41 -13.06
CA GLY A 193 11.47 17.53 -14.51
C GLY A 193 11.83 18.95 -14.95
N ASP A 194 11.12 19.97 -14.42
CA ASP A 194 11.33 21.39 -14.72
C ASP A 194 12.71 21.93 -14.30
N GLN A 195 13.51 21.15 -13.54
CA GLN A 195 14.88 21.53 -13.15
C GLN A 195 15.89 21.35 -14.30
N PHE A 196 15.53 20.66 -15.38
CA PHE A 196 16.38 20.39 -16.54
C PHE A 196 15.93 21.22 -17.75
N GLN A 197 16.89 21.72 -18.52
CA GLN A 197 16.62 22.28 -19.86
C GLN A 197 16.58 21.16 -20.91
N ASP A 198 15.97 21.41 -22.07
CA ASP A 198 15.68 20.35 -23.05
C ASP A 198 16.92 19.66 -23.63
N HIS A 199 18.05 20.36 -23.70
CA HIS A 199 19.34 19.77 -24.09
C HIS A 199 19.91 18.77 -23.05
N GLN A 200 19.29 18.64 -21.87
CA GLN A 200 19.78 17.84 -20.74
C GLN A 200 19.09 16.46 -20.60
N GLU A 201 18.48 15.93 -21.68
CA GLU A 201 17.67 14.71 -21.68
C GLU A 201 18.26 13.52 -20.92
N LYS A 202 19.56 13.24 -21.13
CA LYS A 202 20.26 12.14 -20.45
C LYS A 202 20.29 12.33 -18.93
N GLN A 203 20.45 13.56 -18.46
CA GLN A 203 20.46 13.90 -17.03
C GLN A 203 19.04 13.86 -16.44
N ARG A 204 18.03 14.30 -17.21
CA ARG A 204 16.60 14.18 -16.91
C ARG A 204 16.17 12.71 -16.75
N SER A 205 16.67 11.83 -17.61
CA SER A 205 16.46 10.37 -17.53
C SER A 205 17.09 9.75 -16.27
N THR A 206 18.38 10.03 -16.00
CA THR A 206 19.04 9.57 -14.76
C THR A 206 18.34 10.07 -13.50
N PHE A 207 17.85 11.31 -13.49
CA PHE A 207 17.04 11.83 -12.39
C PHE A 207 15.78 10.99 -12.15
N PHE A 208 14.99 10.69 -13.19
CA PHE A 208 13.81 9.85 -13.02
C PHE A 208 14.15 8.41 -12.57
N SER A 209 15.31 7.87 -12.94
CA SER A 209 15.80 6.59 -12.40
C SER A 209 16.13 6.65 -10.89
N ILE A 210 16.74 7.75 -10.43
CA ILE A 210 17.04 7.97 -8.99
C ILE A 210 15.76 8.24 -8.20
N PHE A 211 14.84 9.04 -8.74
CA PHE A 211 13.52 9.33 -8.17
C PHE A 211 12.66 8.07 -8.04
N TYR A 212 12.71 7.18 -9.04
CA TYR A 212 12.15 5.84 -8.97
C TYR A 212 12.79 5.00 -7.85
N LEU A 213 14.13 4.99 -7.75
CA LEU A 213 14.81 4.26 -6.68
C LEU A 213 14.43 4.79 -5.28
N SER A 214 14.27 6.10 -5.10
CA SER A 214 13.88 6.69 -3.81
C SER A 214 12.44 6.39 -3.41
N ILE A 215 11.48 6.40 -4.36
CA ILE A 215 10.09 5.94 -4.11
C ILE A 215 10.09 4.53 -3.51
N ASN A 216 10.89 3.65 -4.10
CA ASN A 216 10.89 2.23 -3.80
C ASN A 216 11.68 1.91 -2.54
N ALA A 217 12.80 2.58 -2.29
CA ALA A 217 13.51 2.53 -1.02
C ALA A 217 12.65 3.07 0.14
N GLY A 218 11.88 4.14 -0.08
CA GLY A 218 10.94 4.69 0.89
C GLY A 218 9.79 3.73 1.21
N SER A 219 9.18 3.13 0.18
CA SER A 219 8.16 2.07 0.33
C SER A 219 8.72 0.86 1.10
N LEU A 220 9.86 0.34 0.68
CA LEU A 220 10.56 -0.76 1.36
C LEU A 220 10.81 -0.49 2.83
N LEU A 221 11.51 0.60 3.15
CA LEU A 221 11.92 0.87 4.51
C LEU A 221 10.72 1.17 5.40
N SER A 222 9.67 1.83 4.90
CA SER A 222 8.48 2.13 5.69
C SER A 222 7.59 0.92 5.94
N THR A 223 7.30 0.08 4.94
CA THR A 223 6.50 -1.14 5.13
C THR A 223 7.21 -2.22 5.96
N LEU A 224 8.52 -2.08 6.21
CA LEU A 224 9.23 -2.88 7.22
C LEU A 224 9.32 -2.19 8.59
N ILE A 225 9.72 -0.91 8.64
CA ILE A 225 10.00 -0.20 9.89
C ILE A 225 8.70 0.20 10.61
N THR A 226 7.68 0.70 9.92
CA THR A 226 6.44 1.15 10.58
C THR A 226 5.71 0.02 11.30
N PRO A 227 5.57 -1.21 10.75
CA PRO A 227 5.05 -2.35 11.52
C PRO A 227 5.93 -2.75 12.72
N ILE A 228 7.26 -2.62 12.64
CA ILE A 228 8.17 -2.86 13.78
C ILE A 228 7.97 -1.80 14.88
N LEU A 229 7.79 -0.54 14.50
CA LEU A 229 7.45 0.56 15.43
C LEU A 229 6.07 0.33 16.09
N LYS A 230 5.08 -0.14 15.33
CA LYS A 230 3.74 -0.52 15.81
C LYS A 230 3.75 -1.72 16.77
N ALA A 231 4.77 -2.57 16.65
CA ALA A 231 5.00 -3.73 17.52
C ALA A 231 5.84 -3.41 18.77
N GLN A 232 6.31 -2.16 18.93
CA GLN A 232 6.85 -1.71 20.22
C GLN A 232 5.71 -1.47 21.21
N GLU A 233 5.99 -1.67 22.49
CA GLU A 233 5.10 -1.30 23.59
C GLU A 233 5.32 0.18 23.99
N CYS A 234 4.25 0.96 24.15
CA CYS A 234 4.30 2.31 24.67
C CYS A 234 3.00 2.75 25.35
N GLY A 235 3.06 3.87 26.07
CA GLY A 235 2.01 4.47 26.89
C GLY A 235 2.62 5.00 28.20
N ILE A 236 1.99 5.98 28.84
CA ILE A 236 2.51 6.60 30.08
C ILE A 236 2.07 5.80 31.32
N HIS A 237 0.94 5.10 31.24
CA HIS A 237 0.35 4.36 32.37
C HIS A 237 0.15 2.86 32.10
N SER A 238 -0.15 2.46 30.86
CA SER A 238 -0.18 1.06 30.43
C SER A 238 0.79 0.84 29.26
N LYS A 239 1.27 -0.39 29.07
CA LYS A 239 2.06 -0.79 27.89
C LYS A 239 1.11 -1.32 26.81
N GLN A 240 0.96 -0.63 25.68
CA GLN A 240 0.13 -1.07 24.53
C GLN A 240 0.88 -0.99 23.20
N GLN A 241 0.36 -1.63 22.14
CA GLN A 241 0.99 -1.60 20.81
C GLN A 241 1.03 -0.19 20.22
N CYS A 242 2.23 0.31 19.91
CA CYS A 242 2.49 1.74 19.76
C CYS A 242 2.10 2.34 18.41
N TYR A 243 0.79 2.44 18.14
CA TYR A 243 0.25 3.24 17.03
C TYR A 243 0.71 4.72 17.02
N PRO A 244 0.87 5.43 18.16
CA PRO A 244 1.44 6.79 18.19
C PRO A 244 2.83 6.89 17.55
N LEU A 245 3.71 5.92 17.79
CA LEU A 245 5.05 5.88 17.19
C LEU A 245 4.98 5.47 15.71
N ALA A 246 4.10 4.52 15.38
CA ALA A 246 3.88 4.04 14.03
C ALA A 246 3.37 5.15 13.07
N PHE A 247 2.56 6.10 13.55
CA PHE A 247 2.13 7.28 12.78
C PHE A 247 3.02 8.51 13.01
N GLY A 248 3.56 8.70 14.23
CA GLY A 248 4.40 9.84 14.60
C GLY A 248 5.73 9.89 13.85
N VAL A 249 6.36 8.74 13.57
CA VAL A 249 7.59 8.71 12.74
C VAL A 249 7.31 9.11 11.27
N PRO A 250 6.28 8.58 10.59
CA PRO A 250 5.76 9.15 9.34
C PRO A 250 5.45 10.65 9.40
N ALA A 251 4.85 11.16 10.48
CA ALA A 251 4.55 12.58 10.64
C ALA A 251 5.84 13.43 10.72
N ALA A 252 6.80 13.02 11.56
CA ALA A 252 8.09 13.69 11.71
C ALA A 252 8.90 13.66 10.40
N LEU A 253 8.89 12.54 9.67
CA LEU A 253 9.56 12.44 8.37
C LEU A 253 8.89 13.29 7.28
N MET A 254 7.56 13.48 7.33
CA MET A 254 6.85 14.39 6.43
C MET A 254 7.19 15.87 6.75
N PHE A 255 7.28 16.23 8.03
CA PHE A 255 7.75 17.55 8.44
C PHE A 255 9.20 17.80 7.98
N VAL A 256 10.09 16.83 8.13
CA VAL A 256 11.47 16.90 7.58
C VAL A 256 11.45 17.05 6.06
N ALA A 257 10.59 16.32 5.33
CA ALA A 257 10.45 16.47 3.87
C ALA A 257 10.08 17.91 3.48
N LEU A 258 9.08 18.49 4.15
CA LEU A 258 8.65 19.87 3.96
C LEU A 258 9.79 20.88 4.22
N ILE A 259 10.51 20.74 5.34
CA ILE A 259 11.64 21.64 5.67
C ILE A 259 12.77 21.50 4.63
N VAL A 260 13.17 20.28 4.28
CA VAL A 260 14.19 20.01 3.24
C VAL A 260 13.77 20.63 1.90
N PHE A 261 12.50 20.47 1.50
CA PHE A 261 12.00 21.05 0.26
C PHE A 261 12.02 22.59 0.30
N ILE A 262 11.63 23.21 1.41
CA ILE A 262 11.67 24.68 1.59
C ILE A 262 13.13 25.19 1.59
N VAL A 263 14.08 24.51 2.22
CA VAL A 263 15.51 24.92 2.22
C VAL A 263 16.09 24.94 0.80
N GLY A 264 15.67 24.03 -0.08
CA GLY A 264 16.05 24.05 -1.50
C GLY A 264 15.46 25.21 -2.32
N SER A 265 14.53 26.00 -1.76
CA SER A 265 13.78 27.08 -2.44
C SER A 265 14.65 28.08 -3.23
N PRO A 266 15.82 28.56 -2.77
CA PRO A 266 16.66 29.47 -3.55
C PRO A 266 17.30 28.82 -4.79
N MET A 267 17.31 27.49 -4.87
CA MET A 267 18.03 26.72 -5.89
C MET A 267 17.13 26.17 -7.01
N TYR A 268 15.79 26.20 -6.84
CA TYR A 268 14.86 25.66 -7.83
C TYR A 268 14.63 26.63 -8.99
N ASN A 269 14.56 26.06 -10.20
CA ASN A 269 13.85 26.71 -11.30
C ASN A 269 12.35 26.74 -10.98
N LYS A 270 11.74 27.93 -11.04
CA LYS A 270 10.33 28.18 -10.67
C LYS A 270 9.59 28.78 -11.86
N THR A 271 9.06 27.92 -12.71
CA THR A 271 8.25 28.31 -13.89
C THR A 271 6.97 29.03 -13.47
N ALA A 272 6.61 30.11 -14.16
CA ALA A 272 5.30 30.74 -14.00
C ALA A 272 4.16 29.79 -14.42
N PRO A 273 2.94 29.91 -13.85
CA PRO A 273 1.79 29.09 -14.26
C PRO A 273 1.41 29.39 -15.72
N GLN A 274 1.37 28.38 -16.60
CA GLN A 274 1.02 28.55 -18.02
C GLN A 274 -0.51 28.52 -18.28
N GLY A 275 -1.30 28.61 -17.22
CA GLY A 275 -2.75 28.54 -17.23
C GLY A 275 -3.26 27.11 -17.44
N ASN A 276 -4.44 26.84 -16.87
CA ASN A 276 -4.98 25.51 -16.69
C ASN A 276 -5.16 24.72 -18.01
N ILE A 277 -4.25 23.79 -18.29
CA ILE A 277 -4.30 22.92 -19.48
C ILE A 277 -5.51 21.99 -19.41
N MET A 278 -5.80 21.39 -18.24
CA MET A 278 -6.95 20.51 -18.05
C MET A 278 -8.28 21.20 -18.42
N VAL A 279 -8.48 22.45 -18.00
CA VAL A 279 -9.67 23.25 -18.34
C VAL A 279 -9.66 23.72 -19.80
N LYS A 280 -8.49 24.00 -20.41
CA LYS A 280 -8.38 24.23 -21.87
C LYS A 280 -8.88 22.98 -22.63
N VAL A 281 -8.42 21.79 -22.24
CA VAL A 281 -8.81 20.50 -22.83
C VAL A 281 -10.32 20.24 -22.65
N CYS A 282 -10.86 20.33 -21.43
CA CYS A 282 -12.28 20.13 -21.19
C CYS A 282 -13.17 21.14 -21.96
N LYS A 283 -12.77 22.42 -22.03
CA LYS A 283 -13.49 23.42 -22.84
C LYS A 283 -13.40 23.14 -24.35
N CYS A 284 -12.26 22.63 -24.83
CA CYS A 284 -12.07 22.22 -26.22
C CYS A 284 -12.99 21.03 -26.59
N ILE A 285 -13.04 20.01 -25.74
CA ILE A 285 -13.93 18.84 -25.89
C ILE A 285 -15.41 19.28 -25.87
N TRP A 286 -15.80 20.06 -24.86
CA TRP A 286 -17.18 20.58 -24.75
C TRP A 286 -17.58 21.43 -25.94
N PHE A 287 -16.67 22.27 -26.44
CA PHE A 287 -16.90 23.08 -27.65
C PHE A 287 -17.05 22.19 -28.89
N ALA A 288 -16.16 21.22 -29.12
CA ALA A 288 -16.28 20.28 -30.24
C ALA A 288 -17.62 19.51 -30.22
N ILE A 289 -18.03 19.02 -29.06
CA ILE A 289 -19.31 18.31 -28.88
C ILE A 289 -20.49 19.24 -29.16
N LYS A 290 -20.54 20.42 -28.53
CA LYS A 290 -21.61 21.41 -28.73
C LYS A 290 -21.71 21.84 -30.19
N ASN A 291 -20.59 22.08 -30.85
CA ASN A 291 -20.53 22.56 -32.22
C ASN A 291 -20.92 21.46 -33.23
N ARG A 292 -20.52 20.20 -32.98
CA ARG A 292 -21.00 19.02 -33.72
C ARG A 292 -22.52 18.83 -33.63
N PHE A 293 -23.12 19.09 -32.47
CA PHE A 293 -24.59 19.04 -32.33
C PHE A 293 -25.27 20.22 -33.03
N ARG A 294 -24.71 21.44 -32.95
CA ARG A 294 -25.25 22.63 -33.61
C ARG A 294 -25.24 22.51 -35.14
N HIS A 295 -24.17 21.97 -35.72
CA HIS A 295 -23.99 21.83 -37.16
C HIS A 295 -24.33 20.42 -37.69
N ARG A 296 -25.30 19.74 -37.06
CA ARG A 296 -25.78 18.40 -37.45
C ARG A 296 -26.61 18.37 -38.74
N SER A 297 -26.94 19.54 -39.31
CA SER A 297 -27.66 19.67 -40.58
C SER A 297 -26.79 19.26 -41.79
N SER A 298 -27.44 18.78 -42.87
CA SER A 298 -26.76 18.30 -44.08
C SER A 298 -26.00 19.38 -44.86
N ASN A 299 -26.16 20.66 -44.51
CA ASN A 299 -25.54 21.79 -45.21
C ASN A 299 -24.07 22.01 -44.83
N TYR A 300 -23.50 21.24 -43.90
CA TYR A 300 -22.11 21.37 -43.45
C TYR A 300 -21.26 20.15 -43.85
N PRO A 301 -20.02 20.35 -44.36
CA PRO A 301 -19.16 19.26 -44.77
C PRO A 301 -18.73 18.39 -43.57
N LYS A 302 -18.86 17.06 -43.72
CA LYS A 302 -18.50 16.09 -42.69
C LYS A 302 -16.98 16.12 -42.44
N ARG A 303 -16.56 16.54 -41.24
CA ARG A 303 -15.16 16.46 -40.77
C ARG A 303 -14.77 15.00 -40.51
N THR A 304 -13.48 14.66 -40.65
CA THR A 304 -12.97 13.28 -40.53
C THR A 304 -12.94 12.75 -39.10
N HIS A 305 -12.71 13.59 -38.08
CA HIS A 305 -12.87 13.23 -36.68
C HIS A 305 -13.80 14.21 -35.94
N TRP A 306 -14.53 13.72 -34.93
CA TRP A 306 -15.50 14.53 -34.20
C TRP A 306 -14.88 15.68 -33.40
N MET A 307 -13.58 15.64 -33.14
CA MET A 307 -12.83 16.70 -32.45
C MET A 307 -12.50 17.90 -33.37
N ASP A 308 -12.55 17.73 -34.70
CA ASP A 308 -12.24 18.79 -35.66
C ASP A 308 -13.30 19.91 -35.70
N TRP A 309 -14.42 19.72 -35.01
CA TRP A 309 -15.40 20.79 -34.73
C TRP A 309 -14.89 21.86 -33.74
N ALA A 310 -13.65 21.73 -33.23
CA ALA A 310 -12.95 22.76 -32.46
C ALA A 310 -12.01 23.67 -33.27
N ASP A 311 -11.75 23.34 -34.53
CA ASP A 311 -10.82 24.04 -35.47
C ASP A 311 -11.21 25.53 -35.68
N GLU A 312 -12.47 25.89 -35.42
CA GLU A 312 -12.99 27.26 -35.43
C GLU A 312 -12.49 28.14 -34.26
N LYS A 313 -11.87 27.56 -33.22
CA LYS A 313 -11.56 28.25 -31.96
C LYS A 313 -10.26 27.83 -31.26
N TYR A 314 -9.72 26.65 -31.58
CA TYR A 314 -8.56 26.07 -30.90
C TYR A 314 -7.49 25.64 -31.91
N ASP A 315 -6.23 25.76 -31.52
CA ASP A 315 -5.09 25.46 -32.40
C ASP A 315 -5.06 23.99 -32.84
N LYS A 316 -4.72 23.75 -34.11
CA LYS A 316 -4.65 22.39 -34.71
C LYS A 316 -3.77 21.44 -33.90
N LEU A 317 -2.65 21.93 -33.37
CA LEU A 317 -1.74 21.18 -32.50
C LEU A 317 -2.41 20.76 -31.18
N LEU A 318 -3.15 21.67 -30.52
CA LEU A 318 -3.90 21.34 -29.31
C LEU A 318 -5.02 20.32 -29.60
N ILE A 319 -5.72 20.47 -30.72
CA ILE A 319 -6.74 19.51 -31.18
C ILE A 319 -6.11 18.12 -31.43
N ALA A 320 -4.92 18.07 -32.05
CA ALA A 320 -4.18 16.82 -32.27
C ALA A 320 -3.71 16.17 -30.96
N GLN A 321 -3.16 16.95 -30.02
CA GLN A 321 -2.77 16.47 -28.70
C GLN A 321 -3.98 15.93 -27.91
N VAL A 322 -5.14 16.60 -27.94
CA VAL A 322 -6.36 16.11 -27.28
C VAL A 322 -6.91 14.85 -27.95
N LYS A 323 -6.85 14.73 -29.28
CA LYS A 323 -7.16 13.46 -29.98
C LYS A 323 -6.27 12.30 -29.49
N MET A 324 -4.98 12.54 -29.27
CA MET A 324 -4.05 11.53 -28.73
C MET A 324 -4.38 11.17 -27.28
N VAL A 325 -4.57 12.16 -26.40
CA VAL A 325 -4.93 11.93 -24.99
C VAL A 325 -6.24 11.15 -24.87
N LEU A 326 -7.27 11.49 -25.65
CA LEU A 326 -8.55 10.77 -25.63
C LEU A 326 -8.44 9.31 -26.09
N LYS A 327 -7.57 9.00 -27.07
CA LYS A 327 -7.29 7.60 -27.46
C LYS A 327 -6.65 6.80 -26.33
N VAL A 328 -5.75 7.40 -25.54
CA VAL A 328 -5.14 6.72 -24.39
C VAL A 328 -6.10 6.60 -23.21
N LEU A 329 -6.91 7.63 -22.93
CA LEU A 329 -7.95 7.57 -21.90
C LEU A 329 -9.02 6.53 -22.21
N PHE A 330 -9.40 6.34 -23.48
CA PHE A 330 -10.29 5.25 -23.88
C PHE A 330 -9.68 3.87 -23.59
N LEU A 331 -8.39 3.67 -23.87
CA LEU A 331 -7.64 2.46 -23.52
C LEU A 331 -7.51 2.25 -22.00
N TYR A 332 -7.69 3.30 -21.18
CA TYR A 332 -7.61 3.22 -19.72
C TYR A 332 -8.91 2.75 -19.05
N ILE A 333 -10.04 2.72 -19.76
CA ILE A 333 -11.36 2.32 -19.21
C ILE A 333 -11.35 0.92 -18.53
N PRO A 334 -10.62 -0.11 -19.02
CA PRO A 334 -10.54 -1.42 -18.36
C PRO A 334 -9.64 -1.47 -17.12
N LEU A 335 -8.74 -0.50 -16.93
CA LEU A 335 -7.70 -0.56 -15.88
C LEU A 335 -8.19 -0.45 -14.42
N PRO A 336 -9.34 0.17 -14.08
CA PRO A 336 -9.84 0.18 -12.70
C PRO A 336 -9.98 -1.20 -12.07
N MET A 337 -10.35 -2.25 -12.82
CA MET A 337 -10.43 -3.60 -12.27
C MET A 337 -9.07 -4.12 -11.79
N PHE A 338 -7.98 -3.81 -12.50
CA PHE A 338 -6.64 -4.19 -12.05
C PHE A 338 -6.30 -3.50 -10.71
N TRP A 339 -6.73 -2.25 -10.50
CA TRP A 339 -6.51 -1.54 -9.25
C TRP A 339 -7.42 -2.00 -8.11
N ALA A 340 -8.67 -2.38 -8.42
CA ALA A 340 -9.59 -2.99 -7.47
C ALA A 340 -8.99 -4.26 -6.83
N LEU A 341 -8.27 -5.07 -7.62
CA LEU A 341 -7.53 -6.23 -7.10
C LEU A 341 -6.19 -5.83 -6.48
N PHE A 342 -5.40 -4.95 -7.11
CA PHE A 342 -4.06 -4.62 -6.64
C PHE A 342 -4.05 -3.90 -5.28
N ASP A 343 -4.96 -2.96 -5.01
CA ASP A 343 -4.92 -2.21 -3.74
C ASP A 343 -5.43 -3.00 -2.51
N GLN A 344 -6.16 -4.11 -2.71
CA GLN A 344 -6.58 -5.02 -1.63
C GLN A 344 -5.41 -5.68 -0.88
N GLN A 345 -4.20 -5.66 -1.46
CA GLN A 345 -2.99 -6.14 -0.79
C GLN A 345 -2.76 -5.51 0.60
N GLY A 346 -3.28 -4.30 0.82
CA GLY A 346 -3.14 -3.54 2.07
C GLY A 346 -4.41 -3.49 2.93
N SER A 347 -5.47 -4.20 2.55
CA SER A 347 -6.72 -4.36 3.30
C SER A 347 -7.05 -5.85 3.46
N ARG A 348 -7.86 -6.45 2.57
CA ARG A 348 -8.27 -7.86 2.61
C ARG A 348 -7.10 -8.83 2.76
N TRP A 349 -6.02 -8.69 2.00
CA TRP A 349 -4.84 -9.57 2.14
C TRP A 349 -4.06 -9.32 3.44
N THR A 350 -4.10 -8.10 3.98
CA THR A 350 -3.49 -7.81 5.28
C THR A 350 -4.30 -8.42 6.43
N LEU A 351 -5.62 -8.50 6.30
CA LEU A 351 -6.51 -9.19 7.23
C LEU A 351 -6.38 -10.72 7.10
N GLN A 352 -6.35 -11.27 5.88
CA GLN A 352 -6.01 -12.67 5.64
C GLN A 352 -4.65 -13.04 6.25
N ALA A 353 -3.65 -12.16 6.14
CA ALA A 353 -2.33 -12.36 6.76
C ALA A 353 -2.32 -12.36 8.30
N THR A 354 -3.39 -11.94 9.00
CA THR A 354 -3.53 -12.13 10.47
C THR A 354 -4.15 -13.47 10.85
N THR A 355 -4.74 -14.21 9.90
CA THR A 355 -5.14 -15.61 10.12
C THR A 355 -3.95 -16.58 10.01
N LEU A 356 -2.96 -16.25 9.18
CA LEU A 356 -1.75 -17.01 8.89
C LEU A 356 -0.57 -16.73 9.85
N ASP A 357 0.41 -17.65 9.90
CA ASP A 357 1.73 -17.48 10.52
C ASP A 357 2.65 -16.55 9.69
N GLY A 358 2.26 -15.28 9.60
CA GLY A 358 2.84 -14.31 8.69
C GLY A 358 4.33 -14.01 8.93
N ARG A 359 5.18 -14.27 7.93
CA ARG A 359 6.58 -13.84 7.93
C ARG A 359 6.93 -13.06 6.66
N ILE A 360 7.23 -11.77 6.88
CA ILE A 360 7.89 -10.81 5.98
C ILE A 360 7.04 -10.27 4.84
N THR A 361 7.12 -8.96 4.65
CA THR A 361 6.56 -8.29 3.48
C THR A 361 7.25 -8.73 2.19
N VAL A 362 6.58 -9.61 1.45
CA VAL A 362 6.89 -9.90 0.04
C VAL A 362 6.29 -8.84 -0.89
N ASN A 363 5.62 -7.82 -0.28
CA ASN A 363 5.27 -6.54 -0.91
C ASN A 363 6.53 -5.90 -1.52
N PRO A 364 7.48 -5.05 -0.95
CA PRO A 364 8.54 -4.10 -1.53
C PRO A 364 9.96 -4.34 -2.26
N ILE A 365 10.75 -5.45 -2.18
CA ILE A 365 12.15 -5.80 -2.64
C ILE A 365 12.44 -6.92 -3.73
N LEU A 366 11.47 -7.64 -4.32
CA LEU A 366 11.55 -8.67 -5.40
C LEU A 366 11.17 -8.18 -6.81
N ILE A 367 10.26 -7.24 -7.01
CA ILE A 367 10.12 -6.61 -8.34
C ILE A 367 11.36 -5.68 -8.63
N LEU A 368 12.23 -5.41 -7.64
CA LEU A 368 13.63 -4.93 -7.82
C LEU A 368 14.51 -6.01 -8.47
N ILE A 369 14.14 -7.28 -8.30
CA ILE A 369 14.76 -8.44 -8.93
C ILE A 369 14.04 -8.69 -10.28
N LEU A 370 12.69 -8.63 -10.32
CA LEU A 370 11.90 -8.89 -11.52
C LEU A 370 12.01 -7.80 -12.60
N VAL A 371 12.07 -6.49 -12.32
CA VAL A 371 12.24 -5.47 -13.39
C VAL A 371 13.58 -5.69 -14.13
N PRO A 372 14.73 -5.79 -13.45
CA PRO A 372 15.98 -6.17 -14.10
C PRO A 372 15.94 -7.53 -14.80
N ILE A 373 15.28 -8.56 -14.25
CA ILE A 373 15.11 -9.86 -14.92
C ILE A 373 14.21 -9.75 -16.15
N MET A 374 13.11 -9.00 -16.08
CA MET A 374 12.19 -8.81 -17.19
C MET A 374 12.89 -8.10 -18.35
N ASP A 375 13.58 -6.99 -18.07
CA ASP A 375 14.27 -6.21 -19.10
C ASP A 375 15.60 -6.83 -19.59
N SER A 376 16.36 -7.51 -18.73
CA SER A 376 17.68 -8.08 -19.10
C SER A 376 17.64 -9.53 -19.58
N LEU A 377 16.62 -10.32 -19.18
CA LEU A 377 16.53 -11.75 -19.48
C LEU A 377 15.24 -12.09 -20.24
N ILE A 378 14.06 -11.81 -19.68
CA ILE A 378 12.80 -12.36 -20.20
C ILE A 378 12.36 -11.68 -21.51
N TYR A 379 12.30 -10.35 -21.60
CA TYR A 379 11.96 -9.69 -22.88
C TYR A 379 13.01 -9.95 -23.99
N PRO A 380 14.33 -9.99 -23.71
CA PRO A 380 15.32 -10.45 -24.69
C PRO A 380 15.12 -11.90 -25.15
N LEU A 381 14.76 -12.84 -24.27
CA LEU A 381 14.44 -14.23 -24.65
C LEU A 381 13.17 -14.30 -25.50
N ILE A 382 12.09 -13.62 -25.12
CA ILE A 382 10.85 -13.55 -25.92
C ILE A 382 11.13 -12.97 -27.31
N LYS A 383 12.02 -11.98 -27.42
CA LYS A 383 12.48 -11.42 -28.70
C LYS A 383 13.30 -12.43 -29.52
N LYS A 384 14.14 -13.27 -28.91
CA LYS A 384 14.82 -14.38 -29.60
C LYS A 384 13.81 -15.40 -30.17
N CYS A 385 12.71 -15.67 -29.45
CA CYS A 385 11.60 -16.49 -29.93
C CYS A 385 10.75 -15.84 -31.05
N LYS A 386 11.18 -14.69 -31.60
CA LYS A 386 10.47 -13.91 -32.65
C LYS A 386 9.06 -13.42 -32.25
N LEU A 387 8.71 -13.47 -30.96
CA LEU A 387 7.40 -13.05 -30.47
C LEU A 387 7.35 -11.53 -30.24
N ASN A 388 6.55 -10.83 -31.04
CA ASN A 388 6.33 -9.39 -30.90
C ASN A 388 5.45 -9.08 -29.67
N PHE A 389 6.12 -8.90 -28.52
CA PHE A 389 5.52 -8.67 -27.20
C PHE A 389 5.44 -7.17 -26.85
N THR A 390 4.46 -6.50 -27.47
CA THR A 390 4.18 -5.06 -27.32
C THR A 390 3.75 -4.71 -25.90
N SER A 391 3.86 -3.42 -25.54
CA SER A 391 3.48 -2.93 -24.20
C SER A 391 2.03 -3.25 -23.82
N LEU A 392 1.11 -3.28 -24.79
CA LEU A 392 -0.27 -3.67 -24.55
C LEU A 392 -0.41 -5.15 -24.18
N LYS A 393 0.33 -6.05 -24.86
CA LYS A 393 0.36 -7.48 -24.49
C LYS A 393 0.96 -7.70 -23.10
N ARG A 394 1.96 -6.89 -22.71
CA ARG A 394 2.50 -6.90 -21.33
C ARG A 394 1.42 -6.55 -20.30
N MET A 395 0.58 -5.55 -20.59
CA MET A 395 -0.55 -5.17 -19.74
C MET A 395 -1.62 -6.26 -19.68
N THR A 396 -2.02 -6.85 -20.82
CA THR A 396 -2.98 -7.97 -20.86
C THR A 396 -2.51 -9.15 -20.02
N VAL A 397 -1.25 -9.59 -20.20
CA VAL A 397 -0.68 -10.71 -19.43
C VAL A 397 -0.55 -10.35 -17.95
N GLY A 398 -0.20 -9.10 -17.61
CA GLY A 398 -0.16 -8.64 -16.23
C GLY A 398 -1.52 -8.70 -15.51
N MET A 399 -2.62 -8.41 -16.21
CA MET A 399 -3.97 -8.52 -15.64
C MET A 399 -4.41 -9.98 -15.48
N LEU A 400 -4.09 -10.86 -16.43
CA LEU A 400 -4.33 -12.30 -16.29
C LEU A 400 -3.52 -12.91 -15.13
N LEU A 401 -2.26 -12.49 -14.93
CA LEU A 401 -1.45 -12.90 -13.78
C LEU A 401 -2.01 -12.38 -12.45
N ALA A 402 -2.58 -11.17 -12.42
CA ALA A 402 -3.25 -10.64 -11.22
C ALA A 402 -4.55 -11.40 -10.90
N ALA A 403 -5.33 -11.80 -11.91
CA ALA A 403 -6.49 -12.67 -11.73
C ALA A 403 -6.08 -14.05 -11.18
N LEU A 404 -5.02 -14.66 -11.73
CA LEU A 404 -4.47 -15.92 -11.21
C LEU A 404 -3.95 -15.79 -9.76
N ALA A 405 -3.36 -14.65 -9.39
CA ALA A 405 -2.97 -14.39 -8.00
C ALA A 405 -4.18 -14.31 -7.06
N PHE A 406 -5.32 -13.79 -7.52
CA PHE A 406 -6.57 -13.81 -6.75
C PHE A 406 -7.22 -15.19 -6.66
N VAL A 407 -7.16 -16.00 -7.72
CA VAL A 407 -7.53 -17.42 -7.64
C VAL A 407 -6.66 -18.15 -6.61
N ALA A 408 -5.35 -17.89 -6.59
CA ALA A 408 -4.45 -18.47 -5.59
C ALA A 408 -4.76 -17.97 -4.16
N ALA A 409 -5.13 -16.70 -3.97
CA ALA A 409 -5.55 -16.16 -2.67
C ALA A 409 -6.89 -16.74 -2.19
N GLY A 410 -7.84 -16.99 -3.09
CA GLY A 410 -9.10 -17.67 -2.79
C GLY A 410 -8.93 -19.17 -2.47
N LEU A 411 -8.08 -19.87 -3.21
CA LEU A 411 -7.71 -21.26 -2.89
C LEU A 411 -6.97 -21.36 -1.55
N LEU A 412 -6.08 -20.41 -1.25
CA LEU A 412 -5.43 -20.31 0.06
C LEU A 412 -6.46 -20.03 1.18
N GLN A 413 -7.45 -19.17 0.93
CA GLN A 413 -8.53 -18.89 1.87
C GLN A 413 -9.32 -20.17 2.22
N ILE A 414 -9.66 -21.00 1.23
CA ILE A 414 -10.36 -22.28 1.45
C ILE A 414 -9.54 -23.25 2.30
N GLU A 415 -8.20 -23.28 2.17
CA GLU A 415 -7.36 -24.09 3.06
C GLU A 415 -7.23 -23.47 4.46
N ILE A 416 -7.14 -22.13 4.58
CA ILE A 416 -7.19 -21.42 5.87
C ILE A 416 -8.47 -21.78 6.62
N GLU A 417 -9.63 -21.72 5.97
CA GLU A 417 -10.95 -21.99 6.58
C GLU A 417 -11.12 -23.45 7.06
N LYS A 418 -10.38 -24.41 6.49
CA LYS A 418 -10.28 -25.78 7.04
C LYS A 418 -9.42 -25.86 8.29
N THR A 419 -8.40 -25.01 8.42
CA THR A 419 -7.50 -24.96 9.59
C THR A 419 -8.03 -24.07 10.73
N LEU A 420 -8.98 -23.18 10.45
CA LEU A 420 -9.63 -22.37 11.47
C LEU A 420 -10.58 -23.24 12.32
N PRO A 421 -10.52 -23.15 13.66
CA PRO A 421 -11.41 -23.93 14.51
C PRO A 421 -12.85 -23.46 14.36
N LYS A 422 -13.75 -24.37 13.98
CA LYS A 422 -15.19 -24.13 14.05
C LYS A 422 -15.62 -24.07 15.51
N PHE A 423 -15.96 -22.88 15.97
CA PHE A 423 -16.51 -22.64 17.31
C PHE A 423 -17.97 -23.13 17.38
N PRO A 424 -18.45 -23.55 18.57
CA PRO A 424 -19.83 -24.01 18.73
C PRO A 424 -20.84 -22.88 18.47
N GLY A 425 -22.03 -23.27 17.98
CA GLY A 425 -23.19 -22.38 17.90
C GLY A 425 -23.75 -21.99 19.28
N SER A 426 -24.74 -21.08 19.26
CA SER A 426 -25.37 -20.53 20.48
C SER A 426 -26.01 -21.56 21.42
N ASN A 427 -26.31 -22.75 20.89
CA ASN A 427 -27.01 -23.85 21.57
C ASN A 427 -26.15 -25.14 21.59
N GLU A 428 -24.83 -25.02 21.38
CA GLU A 428 -23.91 -26.16 21.30
C GLU A 428 -22.79 -26.01 22.33
N GLY A 429 -22.38 -27.11 22.95
CA GLY A 429 -21.12 -27.20 23.70
C GLY A 429 -20.05 -27.93 22.90
N GLN A 430 -18.77 -27.61 23.12
CA GLN A 430 -17.65 -28.43 22.62
C GLN A 430 -16.76 -28.94 23.74
N ALA A 431 -16.40 -30.22 23.71
CA ALA A 431 -15.45 -30.82 24.64
C ALA A 431 -14.35 -31.62 23.93
N LYS A 432 -13.12 -31.46 24.41
CA LYS A 432 -11.93 -32.23 24.05
C LYS A 432 -11.47 -33.04 25.25
N PHE A 433 -10.90 -34.22 25.02
CA PHE A 433 -10.46 -35.15 26.06
C PHE A 433 -8.93 -35.32 25.98
N LEU A 434 -8.26 -35.24 27.13
CA LEU A 434 -6.80 -35.36 27.28
C LEU A 434 -6.48 -36.51 28.23
N ASN A 435 -5.77 -37.53 27.76
CA ASN A 435 -5.35 -38.66 28.59
C ASN A 435 -4.01 -38.35 29.27
N MET A 436 -4.00 -38.13 30.59
CA MET A 436 -2.76 -37.96 31.38
C MET A 436 -2.31 -39.25 32.08
N VAL A 437 -2.96 -40.39 31.81
CA VAL A 437 -2.61 -41.69 32.38
C VAL A 437 -1.59 -42.40 31.48
N ASN A 438 -0.63 -43.12 32.09
CA ASN A 438 0.42 -43.83 31.38
C ASN A 438 -0.05 -45.18 30.76
N ARG A 439 -1.28 -45.22 30.23
CA ARG A 439 -1.85 -46.32 29.42
C ARG A 439 -2.91 -45.76 28.48
N THR A 440 -3.13 -46.44 27.36
CA THR A 440 -4.24 -46.18 26.45
C THR A 440 -5.57 -46.28 27.21
N LEU A 441 -6.49 -45.34 26.98
CA LEU A 441 -7.82 -45.33 27.60
C LEU A 441 -8.92 -45.37 26.53
N ASP A 442 -9.77 -46.38 26.61
CA ASP A 442 -11.05 -46.40 25.91
C ASP A 442 -12.03 -45.43 26.60
N ILE A 443 -12.56 -44.49 25.82
CA ILE A 443 -13.55 -43.49 26.23
C ILE A 443 -14.79 -43.68 25.37
N SER A 444 -15.96 -43.72 26.00
CA SER A 444 -17.25 -43.67 25.30
C SER A 444 -18.13 -42.55 25.87
N THR A 445 -18.57 -41.67 24.98
CA THR A 445 -19.36 -40.46 25.24
C THR A 445 -20.69 -40.55 24.50
N GLY A 446 -21.67 -41.21 25.14
CA GLY A 446 -23.00 -41.47 24.59
C GLY A 446 -23.00 -42.30 23.30
N SER A 447 -22.89 -41.64 22.16
CA SER A 447 -22.95 -42.22 20.80
C SER A 447 -21.59 -42.46 20.15
N THR A 448 -20.50 -41.95 20.74
CA THR A 448 -19.15 -41.99 20.18
C THR A 448 -18.19 -42.73 21.11
N GLN A 449 -17.38 -43.64 20.56
CA GLN A 449 -16.33 -44.36 21.28
C GLN A 449 -14.99 -44.21 20.56
N PHE A 450 -13.94 -43.92 21.32
CA PHE A 450 -12.58 -43.71 20.82
C PHE A 450 -11.54 -44.08 21.89
N ALA A 451 -10.35 -44.47 21.45
CA ALA A 451 -9.20 -44.71 22.33
C ALA A 451 -8.29 -43.47 22.33
N LEU A 452 -7.74 -43.10 23.48
CA LEU A 452 -6.68 -42.10 23.62
C LEU A 452 -5.39 -42.73 24.11
N GLU A 453 -4.29 -42.51 23.39
CA GLU A 453 -2.95 -42.92 23.81
C GLU A 453 -2.39 -42.06 24.97
N PRO A 454 -1.36 -42.53 25.70
CA PRO A 454 -0.78 -41.81 26.84
C PRO A 454 -0.26 -40.41 26.47
N PHE A 455 -0.71 -39.41 27.23
CA PHE A 455 -0.33 -38.00 27.10
C PHE A 455 -0.79 -37.33 25.79
N GLU A 456 -1.78 -37.92 25.10
CA GLU A 456 -2.41 -37.36 23.90
C GLU A 456 -3.85 -36.89 24.15
N ALA A 457 -4.37 -36.09 23.23
CA ALA A 457 -5.73 -35.56 23.25
C ALA A 457 -6.38 -35.66 21.86
N ASN A 458 -7.70 -35.81 21.81
CA ASN A 458 -8.44 -35.79 20.54
C ASN A 458 -8.72 -34.37 20.05
N ASP A 459 -9.36 -34.26 18.88
CA ASP A 459 -10.04 -33.06 18.45
C ASP A 459 -11.31 -32.80 19.28
N TYR A 460 -11.81 -31.56 19.24
CA TYR A 460 -13.05 -31.19 19.93
C TYR A 460 -14.26 -31.90 19.32
N LEU A 461 -15.05 -32.55 20.16
CA LEU A 461 -16.37 -33.10 19.83
C LEU A 461 -17.45 -32.08 20.24
N THR A 462 -18.46 -31.90 19.38
CA THR A 462 -19.64 -31.05 19.67
C THR A 462 -20.75 -31.88 20.32
N PHE A 463 -21.45 -31.30 21.29
CA PHE A 463 -22.57 -31.89 22.01
C PHE A 463 -23.70 -30.87 22.15
N GLU A 464 -24.94 -31.27 21.86
CA GLU A 464 -26.16 -30.45 22.03
C GLU A 464 -26.77 -30.59 23.45
N ASP A 465 -26.47 -31.70 24.13
CA ASP A 465 -27.08 -32.10 25.41
C ASP A 465 -26.02 -32.68 26.37
N SER A 466 -26.38 -32.81 27.66
CA SER A 466 -25.54 -33.50 28.65
C SER A 466 -25.38 -35.00 28.32
N PHE A 467 -24.16 -35.52 28.40
CA PHE A 467 -23.84 -36.91 28.02
C PHE A 467 -23.26 -37.72 29.18
N SER A 468 -23.37 -39.05 29.08
CA SER A 468 -22.62 -39.99 29.92
C SER A 468 -21.26 -40.29 29.29
N MET A 469 -20.21 -40.11 30.08
CA MET A 469 -18.83 -40.48 29.75
C MET A 469 -18.42 -41.71 30.56
N THR A 470 -18.11 -42.80 29.88
CA THR A 470 -17.51 -44.00 30.48
C THR A 470 -16.02 -44.04 30.21
N LEU A 471 -15.23 -44.34 31.25
CA LEU A 471 -13.77 -44.43 31.21
C LEU A 471 -13.35 -45.89 31.49
N GLY A 472 -12.89 -46.59 30.46
CA GLY A 472 -12.60 -48.01 30.54
C GLY A 472 -13.82 -48.84 30.97
N THR A 473 -13.60 -49.83 31.83
CA THR A 473 -14.61 -50.86 32.15
C THR A 473 -15.52 -50.58 33.35
N ASN A 474 -15.17 -49.64 34.25
CA ASN A 474 -15.77 -49.56 35.60
C ASN A 474 -16.15 -48.15 36.10
N ALA A 475 -15.94 -47.08 35.33
CA ALA A 475 -16.25 -45.72 35.76
C ALA A 475 -17.17 -45.00 34.74
N SER A 476 -18.23 -44.36 35.24
CA SER A 476 -19.20 -43.60 34.44
C SER A 476 -19.53 -42.28 35.12
N TYR A 477 -19.52 -41.19 34.33
CA TYR A 477 -19.73 -39.83 34.79
C TYR A 477 -20.77 -39.13 33.92
N ALA A 478 -21.69 -38.37 34.52
CA ALA A 478 -22.50 -37.40 33.78
C ALA A 478 -21.69 -36.13 33.55
N VAL A 479 -21.63 -35.65 32.31
CA VAL A 479 -20.87 -34.47 31.90
C VAL A 479 -21.81 -33.51 31.16
N THR A 480 -21.81 -32.26 31.59
CA THR A 480 -22.55 -31.17 30.92
C THR A 480 -21.55 -30.13 30.45
N VAL A 481 -21.61 -29.80 29.16
CA VAL A 481 -20.81 -28.74 28.54
C VAL A 481 -21.72 -27.52 28.40
N MET A 482 -21.22 -26.32 28.71
CA MET A 482 -22.02 -25.09 28.59
C MET A 482 -22.15 -24.65 27.13
N ASP A 483 -23.34 -24.21 26.74
CA ASP A 483 -23.66 -23.66 25.42
C ASP A 483 -22.74 -22.49 25.05
N GLY A 484 -22.31 -22.44 23.80
CA GLY A 484 -21.36 -21.44 23.28
C GLY A 484 -19.95 -21.55 23.88
N ALA A 485 -19.63 -22.57 24.68
CA ALA A 485 -18.35 -22.72 25.35
C ALA A 485 -17.59 -23.99 24.94
N ARG A 486 -16.26 -23.88 24.97
CA ARG A 486 -15.32 -24.99 24.75
C ARG A 486 -14.71 -25.44 26.08
N HIS A 487 -14.46 -26.73 26.23
CA HIS A 487 -13.82 -27.30 27.42
C HIS A 487 -12.78 -28.38 27.08
N THR A 488 -11.68 -28.41 27.83
CA THR A 488 -10.74 -29.53 27.85
C THR A 488 -10.98 -30.34 29.12
N ILE A 489 -11.22 -31.64 28.94
CA ILE A 489 -11.48 -32.62 29.97
C ILE A 489 -10.21 -33.48 30.13
N ALA A 490 -9.41 -33.18 31.15
CA ALA A 490 -8.21 -33.94 31.45
C ALA A 490 -8.55 -35.15 32.33
N ILE A 491 -8.03 -36.33 31.97
CA ILE A 491 -8.24 -37.59 32.69
C ILE A 491 -6.94 -37.98 33.39
N ILE A 492 -6.98 -38.03 34.72
CA ILE A 492 -5.84 -38.31 35.60
C ILE A 492 -6.08 -39.60 36.40
N GLU A 493 -5.02 -40.23 36.88
CA GLU A 493 -5.11 -41.45 37.71
C GLU A 493 -5.20 -41.08 39.20
N ASP A 494 -6.37 -41.30 39.81
CA ASP A 494 -6.68 -40.98 41.21
C ASP A 494 -6.82 -42.32 41.98
N GLY A 495 -5.67 -42.90 42.35
CA GLY A 495 -5.58 -44.24 42.94
C GLY A 495 -5.75 -45.36 41.91
N HIS A 496 -6.87 -46.09 41.97
CA HIS A 496 -7.18 -47.21 41.05
C HIS A 496 -8.25 -46.87 40.01
N ILE A 497 -8.79 -45.65 40.01
CA ILE A 497 -9.90 -45.22 39.15
C ILE A 497 -9.48 -43.94 38.40
N PRO A 498 -9.66 -43.86 37.06
CA PRO A 498 -9.39 -42.64 36.33
C PRO A 498 -10.46 -41.58 36.64
N ARG A 499 -10.02 -40.36 36.93
CA ARG A 499 -10.86 -39.22 37.29
C ARG A 499 -10.74 -38.12 36.25
N HIS A 500 -11.84 -37.43 35.94
CA HIS A 500 -11.84 -36.30 35.04
C HIS A 500 -11.77 -34.94 35.77
N LEU A 501 -11.17 -33.96 35.11
CA LEU A 501 -11.14 -32.54 35.48
C LEU A 501 -11.54 -31.70 34.26
N MET A 502 -12.44 -30.72 34.41
CA MET A 502 -12.89 -29.87 33.31
C MET A 502 -12.29 -28.46 33.42
N PHE A 503 -11.77 -27.97 32.30
CA PHE A 503 -11.20 -26.62 32.17
C PHE A 503 -11.83 -25.90 30.98
N LYS A 504 -12.09 -24.59 31.09
CA LYS A 504 -12.67 -23.80 30.01
C LYS A 504 -11.60 -23.40 28.98
N ASP A 505 -11.96 -23.45 27.71
CA ASP A 505 -11.09 -23.16 26.57
C ASP A 505 -11.58 -21.91 25.83
N ILE A 506 -10.69 -21.25 25.08
CA ILE A 506 -11.05 -20.01 24.38
C ILE A 506 -11.93 -20.25 23.15
N THR A 507 -12.87 -19.32 22.93
CA THR A 507 -13.90 -19.34 21.88
C THR A 507 -13.60 -18.35 20.73
N ALA A 508 -12.40 -17.76 20.70
CA ALA A 508 -11.95 -16.85 19.65
C ALA A 508 -10.44 -17.02 19.39
N LYS A 509 -9.96 -16.61 18.20
CA LYS A 509 -8.52 -16.50 17.93
C LYS A 509 -7.95 -15.32 18.75
N PRO A 510 -6.86 -15.49 19.53
CA PRO A 510 -6.28 -14.42 20.32
C PRO A 510 -5.92 -13.18 19.49
N GLU A 511 -6.22 -12.00 20.03
CA GLU A 511 -6.04 -10.73 19.32
C GLU A 511 -4.59 -10.28 19.19
N LYS A 512 -4.36 -9.25 18.36
CA LYS A 512 -3.10 -8.51 18.21
C LYS A 512 -1.88 -9.36 17.77
N GLY A 513 -2.06 -10.66 17.53
CA GLY A 513 -1.02 -11.63 17.16
C GLY A 513 -0.34 -12.34 18.34
N ALA A 514 -0.80 -12.11 19.58
CA ALA A 514 -0.32 -12.84 20.75
C ALA A 514 -0.83 -14.29 20.73
N ASN A 515 -0.12 -15.22 21.35
CA ASN A 515 -0.50 -16.63 21.44
C ASN A 515 -1.06 -16.89 22.84
N ALA A 516 -2.27 -17.45 22.94
CA ALA A 516 -2.86 -17.81 24.22
C ALA A 516 -2.32 -19.17 24.64
N VAL A 517 -1.33 -19.15 25.54
CA VAL A 517 -0.64 -20.35 26.03
C VAL A 517 -1.11 -20.66 27.45
N ARG A 518 -1.38 -21.92 27.74
CA ARG A 518 -1.50 -22.44 29.10
C ARG A 518 -0.70 -23.72 29.23
N ILE A 519 -0.42 -24.14 30.46
CA ILE A 519 0.46 -25.28 30.74
C ILE A 519 -0.29 -26.25 31.66
N PHE A 520 -0.33 -27.53 31.29
CA PHE A 520 -0.77 -28.62 32.17
C PHE A 520 0.45 -29.24 32.84
N ASN A 521 0.47 -29.23 34.17
CA ASN A 521 1.57 -29.81 34.94
C ASN A 521 1.28 -31.29 35.29
N GLY A 522 1.77 -32.22 34.47
CA GLY A 522 1.80 -33.65 34.76
C GLY A 522 3.04 -34.11 35.55
N TYR A 523 3.90 -33.18 36.00
CA TYR A 523 5.08 -33.50 36.81
C TYR A 523 4.70 -33.69 38.29
N GLY A 524 5.47 -34.52 39.00
CA GLY A 524 5.18 -34.93 40.39
C GLY A 524 5.37 -33.85 41.48
N SER A 525 5.67 -32.61 41.11
CA SER A 525 5.79 -31.47 42.03
C SER A 525 5.15 -30.22 41.47
N VAL A 526 5.03 -29.17 42.28
CA VAL A 526 4.67 -27.83 41.80
C VAL A 526 5.75 -27.34 40.84
N LEU A 527 5.33 -26.72 39.73
CA LEU A 527 6.21 -26.05 38.79
C LEU A 527 5.89 -24.55 38.76
N ASN A 528 6.94 -23.74 38.63
CA ASN A 528 6.87 -22.31 38.37
C ASN A 528 7.40 -22.09 36.96
N VAL A 529 6.60 -21.51 36.06
CA VAL A 529 6.97 -21.30 34.66
C VAL A 529 6.83 -19.84 34.27
N THR A 530 7.88 -19.27 33.68
CA THR A 530 7.88 -17.87 33.21
C THR A 530 8.36 -17.77 31.76
N VAL A 531 7.82 -16.80 31.02
CA VAL A 531 8.17 -16.49 29.64
C VAL A 531 8.34 -14.98 29.49
N GLY A 532 9.58 -14.51 29.39
CA GLY A 532 9.88 -13.07 29.39
C GLY A 532 9.41 -12.39 30.69
N GLU A 533 8.59 -11.34 30.57
CA GLU A 533 7.97 -10.65 31.72
C GLU A 533 6.73 -11.40 32.27
N GLN A 534 6.21 -12.42 31.58
CA GLN A 534 4.96 -13.12 31.94
C GLN A 534 5.20 -14.34 32.82
N ASN A 535 4.26 -14.62 33.74
CA ASN A 535 4.32 -15.71 34.71
C ASN A 535 3.03 -16.54 34.65
N PHE A 536 3.16 -17.88 34.69
CA PHE A 536 2.04 -18.84 34.66
C PHE A 536 1.59 -19.25 36.08
N GLU A 537 2.12 -18.56 37.09
CA GLU A 537 1.98 -18.83 38.54
C GLU A 537 2.53 -20.20 38.97
N LYS A 538 2.23 -20.60 40.22
CA LYS A 538 2.62 -21.91 40.77
C LYS A 538 1.62 -22.98 40.33
N ILE A 539 1.92 -23.65 39.22
CA ILE A 539 1.08 -24.71 38.67
C ILE A 539 1.24 -25.96 39.54
N VAL A 540 0.17 -26.29 40.28
CA VAL A 540 0.09 -27.50 41.11
C VAL A 540 0.11 -28.76 40.23
N SER A 541 0.69 -29.86 40.73
CA SER A 541 0.69 -31.15 40.04
C SER A 541 -0.73 -31.62 39.68
N ASN A 542 -0.89 -32.21 38.50
CA ASN A 542 -2.14 -32.62 37.87
C ASN A 542 -3.18 -31.49 37.67
N ASN A 543 -2.73 -30.25 37.52
CA ASN A 543 -3.57 -29.09 37.25
C ASN A 543 -3.07 -28.26 36.04
N ILE A 544 -3.92 -27.37 35.54
CA ILE A 544 -3.63 -26.46 34.41
C ILE A 544 -3.47 -25.01 34.89
N SER A 545 -2.66 -24.21 34.20
CA SER A 545 -2.64 -22.76 34.36
C SER A 545 -3.81 -22.09 33.65
N GLU A 546 -4.10 -20.84 34.00
CA GLU A 546 -4.87 -19.95 33.13
C GLU A 546 -4.12 -19.66 31.81
N TYR A 547 -4.80 -19.02 30.86
CA TYR A 547 -4.23 -18.62 29.57
C TYR A 547 -3.43 -17.33 29.69
N VAL A 548 -2.11 -17.44 29.54
CA VAL A 548 -1.18 -16.32 29.46
C VAL A 548 -0.97 -15.94 27.99
N MET A 549 -1.03 -14.65 27.69
CA MET A 549 -0.80 -14.13 26.34
C MET A 549 0.71 -13.94 26.07
N VAL A 550 1.28 -14.81 25.24
CA VAL A 550 2.70 -14.83 24.91
C VAL A 550 2.93 -14.24 23.50
N ASN A 551 3.82 -13.25 23.39
CA ASN A 551 4.13 -12.61 22.12
C ASN A 551 4.69 -13.60 21.07
N GLN A 552 4.36 -13.37 19.79
CA GLN A 552 4.90 -14.09 18.63
C GLN A 552 6.44 -14.09 18.59
N GLY A 553 7.05 -15.15 18.04
CA GLY A 553 8.50 -15.23 17.86
C GLY A 553 9.12 -16.42 18.58
N GLU A 554 10.12 -16.19 19.43
CA GLU A 554 10.80 -17.23 20.20
C GLU A 554 10.38 -17.10 21.66
N ALA A 555 9.57 -18.04 22.14
CA ALA A 555 9.20 -18.13 23.54
C ALA A 555 10.10 -19.14 24.24
N THR A 556 11.05 -18.63 25.01
CA THR A 556 11.83 -19.42 25.96
C THR A 556 11.03 -19.55 27.26
N TYR A 557 10.57 -20.76 27.54
CA TYR A 557 9.86 -21.14 28.76
C TYR A 557 10.88 -21.55 29.82
N HIS A 558 11.06 -20.70 30.83
CA HIS A 558 11.87 -21.02 31.99
C HIS A 558 11.02 -21.83 32.98
N ILE A 559 11.16 -23.15 32.96
CA ILE A 559 10.44 -24.09 33.84
C ILE A 559 11.33 -24.38 35.05
N LYS A 560 10.85 -24.15 36.28
CA LYS A 560 11.57 -24.43 37.52
C LYS A 560 10.72 -25.25 38.49
N ASP A 561 11.32 -26.26 39.10
CA ASP A 561 10.73 -27.01 40.22
C ASP A 561 11.04 -26.36 41.59
N ASP A 562 10.41 -26.86 42.66
CA ASP A 562 10.71 -26.41 44.02
C ASP A 562 12.13 -26.83 44.49
N ALA A 563 12.73 -27.88 43.90
CA ALA A 563 14.08 -28.35 44.26
C ALA A 563 15.23 -27.46 43.73
N GLY A 564 15.02 -26.71 42.64
CA GLY A 564 15.99 -25.75 42.09
C GLY A 564 16.39 -25.95 40.63
N HIS A 565 15.97 -27.04 39.99
CA HIS A 565 16.30 -27.35 38.61
C HIS A 565 15.62 -26.36 37.65
N LYS A 566 16.25 -26.07 36.51
CA LYS A 566 15.78 -25.09 35.52
C LYS A 566 15.88 -25.66 34.10
N CYS A 567 14.76 -25.74 33.40
CA CYS A 567 14.73 -25.91 31.95
C CYS A 567 14.53 -24.56 31.29
N ASP A 568 15.30 -24.32 30.23
CA ASP A 568 14.92 -23.39 29.19
C ASP A 568 14.38 -24.27 28.04
N TYR A 569 13.09 -24.16 27.72
CA TYR A 569 12.47 -24.80 26.56
C TYR A 569 12.05 -23.73 25.56
N THR A 570 12.60 -23.75 24.36
CA THR A 570 12.29 -22.75 23.33
C THR A 570 11.34 -23.33 22.30
N GLN A 571 10.17 -22.71 22.17
CA GLN A 571 9.25 -22.93 21.06
C GLN A 571 9.15 -21.68 20.19
N LYS A 572 9.19 -21.87 18.87
CA LYS A 572 8.88 -20.78 17.93
C LYS A 572 7.36 -20.66 17.83
N LEU A 573 6.79 -19.62 18.45
CA LEU A 573 5.35 -19.36 18.43
C LEU A 573 4.96 -18.60 17.16
N GLY A 574 3.83 -19.03 16.59
CA GLY A 574 3.21 -18.43 15.41
C GLY A 574 2.45 -17.14 15.71
N PHE A 575 1.44 -16.86 14.90
CA PHE A 575 0.60 -15.66 15.01
C PHE A 575 -0.82 -16.04 15.46
N GLY A 576 -1.13 -15.82 16.74
CA GLY A 576 -2.48 -16.03 17.28
C GLY A 576 -2.87 -17.50 17.48
N SER A 577 -1.94 -18.37 17.83
CA SER A 577 -2.25 -19.76 18.21
C SER A 577 -2.86 -19.84 19.61
N SER A 578 -3.65 -20.89 19.87
CA SER A 578 -3.99 -21.33 21.23
C SER A 578 -3.24 -22.63 21.53
N LEU A 579 -2.51 -22.68 22.63
CA LEU A 579 -1.63 -23.79 22.97
C LEU A 579 -1.86 -24.27 24.40
N THR A 580 -1.92 -25.59 24.59
CA THR A 580 -1.83 -26.23 25.90
C THR A 580 -0.56 -27.06 25.91
N LEU A 581 0.47 -26.59 26.60
CA LEU A 581 1.72 -27.33 26.74
C LEU A 581 1.57 -28.35 27.87
N VAL A 582 1.67 -29.63 27.54
CA VAL A 582 1.59 -30.71 28.52
C VAL A 582 3.00 -31.05 28.99
N ILE A 583 3.33 -30.73 30.24
CA ILE A 583 4.57 -31.20 30.86
C ILE A 583 4.32 -32.64 31.31
N LYS A 584 4.95 -33.59 30.61
CA LYS A 584 4.86 -35.02 30.93
C LYS A 584 5.59 -35.35 32.25
N PRO A 585 5.28 -36.50 32.89
CA PRO A 585 5.99 -36.96 34.09
C PRO A 585 7.49 -37.24 33.89
N ASP A 586 7.98 -37.41 32.65
CA ASP A 586 9.31 -37.89 32.27
C ASP A 586 10.26 -36.82 31.67
N PHE A 587 9.95 -35.54 31.90
CA PHE A 587 10.57 -34.39 31.22
C PHE A 587 12.08 -34.13 31.51
N ALA A 588 12.84 -33.73 30.47
CA ALA A 588 14.27 -33.36 30.50
C ALA A 588 14.61 -32.21 29.50
N PHE A 589 15.74 -31.51 29.66
CA PHE A 589 15.89 -30.07 29.31
C PHE A 589 16.87 -29.72 28.14
N GLY A 590 16.54 -28.83 27.17
CA GLY A 590 17.44 -28.31 26.07
C GLY A 590 16.80 -27.60 24.81
N GLU A 591 17.57 -26.92 23.91
CA GLU A 591 17.06 -25.98 22.83
C GLU A 591 17.91 -25.78 21.51
N LEU A 592 17.33 -25.22 20.39
CA LEU A 592 17.96 -24.34 19.30
C LEU A 592 17.00 -23.88 18.11
N LYS A 593 17.36 -22.90 17.21
CA LYS A 593 16.42 -22.11 16.28
C LYS A 593 16.99 -21.37 14.99
N GLY A 594 16.15 -20.82 14.04
CA GLY A 594 16.51 -19.98 12.80
C GLY A 594 15.41 -19.11 12.04
N ASP A 595 15.73 -18.31 10.95
CA ASP A 595 14.88 -17.30 10.16
C ASP A 595 15.43 -16.93 8.70
N THR A 596 15.02 -16.11 7.65
CA THR A 596 14.08 -14.95 7.20
C THR A 596 13.45 -15.17 5.74
N ILE A 597 13.24 -14.40 4.58
CA ILE A 597 13.29 -13.01 3.91
C ILE A 597 12.59 -13.05 2.44
N ARG A 598 12.15 -12.11 1.51
CA ARG A 598 11.63 -10.68 1.24
C ARG A 598 11.11 -10.44 -0.28
N GLY A 599 10.28 -9.41 -0.70
CA GLY A 599 9.77 -9.09 -2.14
C GLY A 599 9.11 -7.67 -2.49
N ALA A 600 8.80 -7.10 -3.78
CA ALA A 600 8.56 -5.69 -4.61
C ALA A 600 9.65 -4.82 -5.38
N PRO A 601 9.44 -3.76 -6.29
CA PRO A 601 8.34 -2.77 -6.66
C PRO A 601 8.07 -2.38 -8.18
N SER A 602 7.15 -1.43 -8.46
CA SER A 602 6.54 -1.19 -9.81
C SER A 602 7.31 -0.25 -10.80
N ASN A 603 6.71 0.85 -11.35
CA ASN A 603 7.35 1.88 -12.23
C ASN A 603 6.46 3.12 -12.58
N MET A 604 6.44 3.61 -13.84
CA MET A 604 6.35 5.03 -14.26
C MET A 604 4.98 5.49 -14.82
N LYS A 605 4.71 6.81 -14.96
CA LYS A 605 3.41 7.36 -15.46
C LYS A 605 3.45 8.62 -16.40
N SER A 606 3.64 9.87 -15.93
CA SER A 606 3.54 11.20 -16.66
C SER A 606 2.18 11.96 -16.56
N VAL A 607 1.65 12.71 -17.55
CA VAL A 607 0.25 13.26 -17.51
C VAL A 607 -0.78 12.13 -17.52
N LEU A 608 -0.39 11.00 -18.11
CA LEU A 608 -1.03 9.71 -17.93
C LEU A 608 -1.24 9.38 -16.44
N GLN A 609 -0.39 9.86 -15.52
CA GLN A 609 -0.58 9.74 -14.08
C GLN A 609 -1.88 10.37 -13.61
N ALA A 610 -2.34 11.52 -14.14
CA ALA A 610 -3.63 12.08 -13.70
C ALA A 610 -4.80 11.15 -14.07
N GLY A 611 -4.82 10.60 -15.30
CA GLY A 611 -5.82 9.64 -15.74
C GLY A 611 -5.67 8.23 -15.12
N TRP A 612 -4.44 7.84 -14.77
CA TRP A 612 -4.09 6.54 -14.17
C TRP A 612 -4.30 6.52 -12.66
N LEU A 613 -4.01 7.61 -11.95
CA LEU A 613 -4.41 7.79 -10.56
C LEU A 613 -5.94 7.83 -10.49
N LEU A 614 -6.63 8.42 -11.48
CA LEU A 614 -8.08 8.29 -11.58
C LEU A 614 -8.55 6.84 -11.79
N THR A 615 -7.86 6.00 -12.59
CA THR A 615 -8.22 4.56 -12.65
C THR A 615 -7.92 3.81 -11.36
N VAL A 616 -6.92 4.22 -10.59
CA VAL A 616 -6.72 3.72 -9.20
C VAL A 616 -7.89 4.11 -8.32
N ALA A 617 -8.32 5.38 -8.33
CA ALA A 617 -9.44 5.86 -7.53
C ALA A 617 -10.76 5.14 -7.90
N VAL A 618 -11.06 4.99 -9.19
CA VAL A 618 -12.22 4.22 -9.66
C VAL A 618 -12.10 2.75 -9.28
N GLY A 619 -10.90 2.16 -9.31
CA GLY A 619 -10.68 0.79 -8.84
C GLY A 619 -11.01 0.59 -7.36
N ASN A 620 -10.60 1.53 -6.52
CA ASN A 620 -10.94 1.50 -5.08
C ASN A 620 -12.45 1.73 -4.87
N ILE A 621 -13.11 2.58 -5.67
CA ILE A 621 -14.57 2.75 -5.65
C ILE A 621 -15.30 1.46 -6.10
N ILE A 622 -14.77 0.71 -7.06
CA ILE A 622 -15.32 -0.61 -7.45
C ILE A 622 -15.28 -1.59 -6.28
N VAL A 623 -14.24 -1.57 -5.44
CA VAL A 623 -14.21 -2.42 -4.23
C VAL A 623 -15.35 -2.07 -3.28
N LEU A 624 -15.62 -0.79 -3.04
CA LEU A 624 -16.75 -0.35 -2.22
C LEU A 624 -18.10 -0.83 -2.78
N ILE A 625 -18.32 -0.63 -4.09
CA ILE A 625 -19.56 -1.05 -4.76
C ILE A 625 -19.74 -2.57 -4.71
N VAL A 626 -18.67 -3.35 -4.89
CA VAL A 626 -18.75 -4.83 -4.82
C VAL A 626 -19.00 -5.30 -3.39
N ALA A 627 -18.36 -4.70 -2.38
CA ALA A 627 -18.60 -5.03 -0.98
C ALA A 627 -20.06 -4.75 -0.56
N GLU A 628 -20.60 -3.58 -0.89
CA GLU A 628 -21.99 -3.21 -0.57
C GLU A 628 -23.02 -4.02 -1.37
N ALA A 629 -22.75 -4.37 -2.64
CA ALA A 629 -23.76 -4.95 -3.53
C ALA A 629 -23.70 -6.48 -3.67
N ALA A 630 -22.61 -7.14 -3.27
CA ALA A 630 -22.47 -8.60 -3.41
C ALA A 630 -22.87 -9.38 -2.14
N THR A 631 -22.73 -8.76 -0.95
CA THR A 631 -23.09 -9.33 0.37
C THR A 631 -22.76 -10.82 0.50
N LEU A 632 -21.50 -11.18 0.24
CA LEU A 632 -21.01 -12.56 0.31
C LEU A 632 -20.52 -12.85 1.73
N GLU A 633 -21.08 -13.88 2.36
CA GLU A 633 -20.65 -14.35 3.69
C GLU A 633 -19.22 -14.95 3.65
N ASP A 634 -18.84 -15.52 2.51
CA ASP A 634 -17.57 -16.23 2.28
C ASP A 634 -16.48 -15.33 1.66
N GLN A 635 -15.35 -15.13 2.37
CA GLN A 635 -14.20 -14.36 1.84
C GLN A 635 -13.56 -15.02 0.60
N TRP A 636 -13.56 -16.35 0.50
CA TRP A 636 -13.05 -17.02 -0.70
C TRP A 636 -13.89 -16.72 -1.95
N ALA A 637 -15.21 -16.53 -1.79
CA ALA A 637 -16.12 -16.19 -2.88
C ALA A 637 -15.88 -14.75 -3.38
N GLU A 638 -15.57 -13.81 -2.48
CA GLU A 638 -15.14 -12.44 -2.84
C GLU A 638 -13.89 -12.46 -3.74
N TYR A 639 -12.85 -13.24 -3.38
CA TYR A 639 -11.65 -13.36 -4.19
C TYR A 639 -11.91 -13.97 -5.58
N ILE A 640 -12.78 -14.98 -5.67
CA ILE A 640 -13.14 -15.63 -6.95
C ILE A 640 -14.02 -14.71 -7.83
N LEU A 641 -14.91 -13.91 -7.23
CA LEU A 641 -15.68 -12.88 -7.94
C LEU A 641 -14.74 -11.83 -8.57
N PHE A 642 -13.80 -11.28 -7.79
CA PHE A 642 -12.82 -10.32 -8.29
C PHE A 642 -11.92 -10.90 -9.39
N ALA A 643 -11.44 -12.14 -9.25
CA ALA A 643 -10.69 -12.84 -10.29
C ALA A 643 -11.49 -12.98 -11.59
N SER A 644 -12.75 -13.41 -11.49
CA SER A 644 -13.65 -13.63 -12.64
C SER A 644 -13.93 -12.33 -13.40
N LEU A 645 -14.21 -11.24 -12.67
CA LEU A 645 -14.39 -9.91 -13.26
C LEU A 645 -13.12 -9.42 -13.98
N LEU A 646 -11.94 -9.62 -13.39
CA LEU A 646 -10.68 -9.23 -14.05
C LEU A 646 -10.36 -10.10 -15.29
N VAL A 647 -10.75 -11.37 -15.34
CA VAL A 647 -10.63 -12.20 -16.56
C VAL A 647 -11.50 -11.63 -17.69
N VAL A 648 -12.78 -11.34 -17.42
CA VAL A 648 -13.70 -10.74 -18.41
C VAL A 648 -13.15 -9.41 -18.93
N VAL A 649 -12.69 -8.53 -18.03
CA VAL A 649 -12.15 -7.22 -18.41
C VAL A 649 -10.78 -7.33 -19.09
N SER A 650 -9.99 -8.37 -18.80
CA SER A 650 -8.75 -8.69 -19.55
C SER A 650 -9.03 -9.09 -21.00
N ILE A 651 -10.11 -9.85 -21.25
CA ILE A 651 -10.55 -10.19 -22.62
C ILE A 651 -10.98 -8.93 -23.38
N VAL A 652 -11.80 -8.07 -22.74
CA VAL A 652 -12.21 -6.78 -23.34
C VAL A 652 -11.01 -5.90 -23.66
N PHE A 653 -10.06 -5.76 -22.74
CA PHE A 653 -8.82 -5.01 -22.98
C PHE A 653 -7.96 -5.64 -24.09
N ALA A 654 -7.88 -6.96 -24.20
CA ALA A 654 -7.16 -7.64 -25.28
C ALA A 654 -7.74 -7.31 -26.66
N VAL A 655 -9.08 -7.28 -26.78
CA VAL A 655 -9.78 -6.86 -28.01
C VAL A 655 -9.52 -5.38 -28.31
N MET A 656 -9.65 -4.49 -27.31
CA MET A 656 -9.35 -3.07 -27.47
C MET A 656 -7.89 -2.82 -27.89
N ALA A 657 -6.95 -3.59 -27.33
CA ALA A 657 -5.52 -3.52 -27.63
C ALA A 657 -5.18 -4.03 -29.05
N TYR A 658 -5.92 -5.02 -29.56
CA TYR A 658 -5.74 -5.52 -30.92
C TYR A 658 -6.05 -4.45 -31.98
N PHE A 659 -7.09 -3.64 -31.77
CA PHE A 659 -7.46 -2.53 -32.65
C PHE A 659 -6.70 -1.21 -32.36
N TYR A 660 -5.79 -1.19 -31.38
CA TYR A 660 -5.09 0.02 -30.98
C TYR A 660 -3.90 0.34 -31.90
N THR A 661 -4.01 1.42 -32.67
CA THR A 661 -2.92 1.96 -33.49
C THR A 661 -1.99 2.83 -32.64
N TYR A 662 -0.71 2.45 -32.54
CA TYR A 662 0.30 3.26 -31.85
C TYR A 662 0.56 4.56 -32.63
N ILE A 663 0.60 5.68 -31.91
CA ILE A 663 0.88 7.01 -32.46
C ILE A 663 2.10 7.57 -31.74
N ASP A 664 3.07 8.02 -32.52
CA ASP A 664 4.27 8.68 -32.03
C ASP A 664 4.01 10.20 -31.95
N PRO A 665 3.92 10.78 -30.73
CA PRO A 665 3.60 12.20 -30.59
C PRO A 665 4.72 13.11 -31.13
N THR A 666 5.98 12.66 -31.05
CA THR A 666 7.15 13.47 -31.45
C THR A 666 7.14 13.78 -32.95
N LYS A 667 6.70 12.81 -33.77
CA LYS A 667 6.54 12.99 -35.23
C LYS A 667 5.41 13.95 -35.58
N ILE A 668 4.32 13.93 -34.82
CA ILE A 668 3.19 14.85 -35.02
C ILE A 668 3.57 16.28 -34.59
N GLU A 669 4.27 16.43 -33.48
CA GLU A 669 4.74 17.73 -33.00
C GLU A 669 5.80 18.34 -33.94
N ALA A 670 6.71 17.52 -34.48
CA ALA A 670 7.64 17.94 -35.54
C ALA A 670 6.89 18.41 -36.81
N GLN A 671 5.92 17.62 -37.30
CA GLN A 671 5.10 18.00 -38.47
C GLN A 671 4.37 19.34 -38.28
N PHE A 672 3.83 19.63 -37.09
CA PHE A 672 3.20 20.93 -36.83
C PHE A 672 4.22 22.07 -36.63
N ALA A 673 5.41 21.81 -36.08
CA ALA A 673 6.47 22.80 -35.95
C ALA A 673 7.02 23.25 -37.31
N GLU A 674 7.10 22.35 -38.29
CA GLU A 674 7.48 22.66 -39.68
C GLU A 674 6.37 23.45 -40.42
N LEU A 675 5.10 23.20 -40.11
CA LEU A 675 3.95 23.88 -40.74
C LEU A 675 3.69 25.29 -40.20
N GLU A 676 4.07 25.62 -38.97
CA GLU A 676 3.88 26.96 -38.40
C GLU A 676 4.49 28.12 -39.22
N PRO A 677 5.77 28.08 -39.64
CA PRO A 677 6.35 29.12 -40.49
C PRO A 677 5.70 29.17 -41.88
N GLU A 678 5.28 28.03 -42.44
CA GLU A 678 4.53 28.02 -43.70
C GLU A 678 3.15 28.68 -43.58
N GLU A 679 2.34 28.35 -42.56
CA GLU A 679 1.02 28.98 -42.39
C GLU A 679 1.14 30.47 -42.09
N LYS A 680 2.18 30.90 -41.34
CA LYS A 680 2.50 32.33 -41.13
C LYS A 680 2.86 33.02 -42.44
N ASN A 681 3.77 32.46 -43.26
CA ASN A 681 4.13 33.02 -44.56
C ASN A 681 2.93 33.05 -45.53
N LYS A 682 2.12 31.99 -45.57
CA LYS A 682 0.89 31.93 -46.38
C LYS A 682 -0.12 33.01 -45.93
N GLN A 683 -0.32 33.24 -44.64
CA GLN A 683 -1.17 34.34 -44.15
C GLN A 683 -0.62 35.73 -44.43
N VAL A 684 0.70 35.93 -44.36
CA VAL A 684 1.34 37.21 -44.73
C VAL A 684 1.13 37.48 -46.22
N ASN A 685 1.44 36.52 -47.09
CA ASN A 685 1.25 36.66 -48.53
C ASN A 685 -0.23 36.90 -48.90
N LEU A 686 -1.17 36.24 -48.21
CA LEU A 686 -2.61 36.48 -48.42
C LEU A 686 -3.06 37.89 -47.97
N LYS A 687 -2.40 38.49 -46.96
CA LYS A 687 -2.64 39.88 -46.54
C LYS A 687 -2.01 40.89 -47.49
N VAL A 688 -0.80 40.62 -47.99
CA VAL A 688 -0.11 41.43 -49.01
C VAL A 688 -0.94 41.44 -50.30
N SER A 689 -1.30 40.29 -50.84
CA SER A 689 -2.13 40.17 -52.05
C SER A 689 -3.50 40.86 -51.89
N LYS A 690 -4.15 40.76 -50.72
CA LYS A 690 -5.38 41.51 -50.45
C LYS A 690 -5.17 43.03 -50.38
N LYS A 691 -4.01 43.50 -49.92
CA LYS A 691 -3.66 44.93 -49.90
C LYS A 691 -3.40 45.44 -51.32
N GLU A 692 -2.63 44.69 -52.12
CA GLU A 692 -2.35 44.98 -53.54
C GLU A 692 -3.64 45.07 -54.37
N LEU A 693 -4.56 44.10 -54.20
CA LEU A 693 -5.87 44.11 -54.85
C LEU A 693 -6.75 45.31 -54.44
N VAL A 694 -6.60 45.81 -53.21
CA VAL A 694 -7.30 47.03 -52.75
C VAL A 694 -6.63 48.29 -53.30
N GLU A 695 -5.29 48.33 -53.39
CA GLU A 695 -4.55 49.44 -53.97
C GLU A 695 -4.82 49.56 -55.48
N GLN A 696 -4.78 48.46 -56.25
CA GLN A 696 -5.21 48.44 -57.66
C GLN A 696 -6.65 48.90 -57.84
N ARG A 697 -7.59 48.43 -57.01
CA ARG A 697 -8.99 48.84 -57.08
C ARG A 697 -9.19 50.34 -56.79
N ASN A 698 -8.40 50.90 -55.87
CA ASN A 698 -8.40 52.33 -55.56
C ASN A 698 -7.72 53.14 -56.67
N GLU A 699 -6.68 52.62 -57.33
CA GLU A 699 -6.01 53.30 -58.45
C GLU A 699 -6.90 53.35 -59.70
N VAL A 700 -7.57 52.25 -60.05
CA VAL A 700 -8.60 52.23 -61.10
C VAL A 700 -9.69 53.25 -60.81
N ARG A 701 -10.13 53.36 -59.55
CA ARG A 701 -11.13 54.36 -59.13
C ARG A 701 -10.62 55.79 -59.28
N ARG A 702 -9.38 56.08 -58.89
CA ARG A 702 -8.78 57.41 -59.13
C ARG A 702 -8.72 57.76 -60.61
N ARG A 703 -8.46 56.80 -61.50
CA ARG A 703 -8.45 57.04 -62.96
C ARG A 703 -9.85 57.29 -63.52
N SER A 704 -10.89 56.61 -63.03
CA SER A 704 -12.27 56.97 -63.40
C SER A 704 -12.63 58.36 -62.89
N ASP A 705 -12.30 58.66 -61.62
CA ASP A 705 -12.62 59.94 -60.99
C ASP A 705 -11.86 61.11 -61.66
N SER A 706 -10.61 60.90 -62.12
CA SER A 706 -9.87 61.91 -62.89
C SER A 706 -10.40 62.12 -64.31
N SER A 707 -10.78 61.05 -65.02
CA SER A 707 -11.37 61.19 -66.36
C SER A 707 -12.70 61.96 -66.33
N VAL A 708 -13.50 61.79 -65.27
CA VAL A 708 -14.73 62.58 -65.04
C VAL A 708 -14.40 64.02 -64.68
N ALA A 709 -13.28 64.30 -64.01
CA ALA A 709 -12.86 65.68 -63.73
C ALA A 709 -12.39 66.43 -64.98
N GLU A 710 -11.66 65.76 -65.89
CA GLU A 710 -11.21 66.35 -67.17
C GLU A 710 -12.39 66.67 -68.09
N ASP A 711 -13.38 65.76 -68.21
CA ASP A 711 -14.60 65.95 -69.02
C ASP A 711 -15.44 67.16 -68.54
N ASN A 712 -15.61 67.30 -67.22
CA ASN A 712 -16.26 68.47 -66.61
C ASN A 712 -15.44 69.76 -66.79
N SER A 713 -14.10 69.69 -66.83
CA SER A 713 -13.27 70.88 -67.03
C SER A 713 -13.36 71.44 -68.45
N HIS A 714 -13.52 70.58 -69.46
CA HIS A 714 -13.76 71.02 -70.83
C HIS A 714 -15.13 71.68 -71.01
N GLN A 715 -16.20 71.09 -70.47
CA GLN A 715 -17.54 71.71 -70.52
C GLN A 715 -17.63 73.07 -69.84
N MET A 716 -16.77 73.35 -68.85
CA MET A 716 -16.72 74.65 -68.17
C MET A 716 -15.74 75.65 -68.82
N SER A 717 -15.33 75.39 -70.07
CA SER A 717 -14.53 76.30 -70.90
C SER A 717 -15.22 76.77 -72.20
N GLU A 718 -16.45 76.30 -72.44
CA GLU A 718 -17.32 76.74 -73.56
C GLU A 718 -18.56 77.53 -73.08
N LEU A 719 -18.44 78.17 -71.90
CA LEU A 719 -19.46 79.01 -71.23
C LEU A 719 -18.84 80.33 -70.74
#